data_AF-A0A6B2R101-F1
#
_entry.id   AF-A0A6B2R101-F1
#
_cell.length_a   1.000
_cell.length_b   1.000
_cell.length_c   1.000
_cell.angle_alpha   90.00
_cell.angle_beta   90.00
_cell.angle_gamma   90.00
#
_symmetry.space_group_name_H-M   'P 1'
#
loop_
_entity.id
_entity.type
_entity.pdbx_description
1 polymer ?
#
loop_
_entity_poly.entity_id
_entity_poly.type
_entity_poly.pdbx_seq_one_letter_code
_entity_poly.pdbx_strand_id
1 'polypeptide(L)'
;MDIFAEELKLVEAIESECPPALECSALTTIQLQKLIDSSEEYGMTLRIWMLRTLLYTPALEQFNRSSSFTLAQVCEFLGLENYESFVHSNNLSALLAALKVKQNEWESSLGHAVVLPKRIKINLDKLSEIVALSENEKLVLGFFILLHTEEILSDCCNMIGNHLNEFLLVKSVAPVLGLEPAVLNNLLGTQSTLRKSGLIQFDMHNTGTLRYCIDLITPMFVSLMLKDQQNMCEILQGLVHQASAGHLRSVDYRHVKDRLKTVKTYLMHALKSKDSGVNVLIYGMNGTGKTQFAKLVAQELGCTLMEVSACNEAGDPISATRRFRSHRLAQPFFSQGHTIVLFDECEEVFDSAPMFAADCDKSPTAALKSYINQTLESNILPTIWIANSIDNFDLAYIRRFAICFEMNMPPETQRLRLLKRAFKGIVNQKTLCAAAKSPAISPALISKSATVLKTIAKNKTTLDLNQVALQLLNDKLRIQGATEIAMNDDAIADKPRFDPAFIHCDASLPDILDGMRQNGQGRLILFGPPGTGKTEAGKWLAKSLGLPHLSFKASDLLSPFVGECEQNIAAAFKRAGQTKALLQFDEVDSFLSQRAQSNQKWTITMVNQILTEIDSFEGIFIASTNRISDIDEAALRRFDMCLKFDFLTSAQSLRLFKATCAELEIKSDVEIWGASVQKLINLTPGDFAQILRQSKFVKHHTAQTVFNALHKATSLKKSTGARPMGFIQAA
;
A
#
# COMPACT_ATOMS: atom_id res chain seq x y z
N MET A 1 9.76 -48.32 -8.26
CA MET A 1 8.40 -48.89 -8.13
C MET A 1 8.05 -49.25 -6.68
N ASP A 2 8.95 -49.08 -5.69
CA ASP A 2 8.63 -49.35 -4.29
C ASP A 2 8.33 -48.12 -3.41
N ILE A 3 8.40 -46.89 -3.96
CA ILE A 3 8.07 -45.66 -3.21
C ILE A 3 6.57 -45.33 -3.32
N PHE A 4 5.89 -45.77 -4.40
CA PHE A 4 4.45 -45.57 -4.59
C PHE A 4 3.57 -46.55 -3.78
N ALA A 5 4.14 -47.62 -3.22
CA ALA A 5 3.40 -48.61 -2.45
C ALA A 5 3.25 -48.25 -0.96
N GLU A 6 4.15 -47.41 -0.42
CA GLU A 6 4.05 -46.94 0.97
C GLU A 6 3.10 -45.73 1.11
N GLU A 7 2.99 -44.86 0.11
CA GLU A 7 2.02 -43.76 0.12
C GLU A 7 0.57 -44.25 0.00
N LEU A 8 0.30 -45.35 -0.73
CA LEU A 8 -1.05 -45.92 -0.81
C LEU A 8 -1.52 -46.53 0.52
N LYS A 9 -0.60 -47.11 1.31
CA LYS A 9 -0.93 -47.69 2.62
C LYS A 9 -1.21 -46.64 3.70
N LEU A 10 -0.65 -45.44 3.56
CA LEU A 10 -0.92 -44.30 4.45
C LEU A 10 -2.28 -43.66 4.16
N VAL A 11 -2.76 -43.70 2.91
CA VAL A 11 -4.12 -43.24 2.54
C VAL A 11 -5.18 -44.24 3.04
N GLU A 12 -4.95 -45.55 2.94
CA GLU A 12 -5.87 -46.56 3.46
C GLU A 12 -5.94 -46.61 5.01
N ALA A 13 -4.87 -46.22 5.71
CA ALA A 13 -4.88 -46.16 7.17
C ALA A 13 -5.70 -44.98 7.71
N ILE A 14 -5.72 -43.83 7.01
CA ILE A 14 -6.48 -42.63 7.41
C ILE A 14 -7.99 -42.81 7.17
N GLU A 15 -8.40 -43.68 6.23
CA GLU A 15 -9.81 -44.02 6.03
C GLU A 15 -10.39 -44.96 7.11
N SER A 16 -9.54 -45.56 7.96
CA SER A 16 -9.95 -46.53 8.99
C SER A 16 -10.22 -45.95 10.39
N GLU A 17 -9.91 -44.66 10.62
CA GLU A 17 -10.19 -43.93 11.87
C GLU A 17 -11.26 -42.83 11.72
N CYS A 18 -12.10 -42.89 10.68
CA CYS A 18 -13.34 -42.12 10.67
C CYS A 18 -14.37 -42.81 11.59
N PRO A 19 -15.02 -42.09 12.52
CA PRO A 19 -16.13 -42.66 13.28
C PRO A 19 -17.19 -43.17 12.30
N PRO A 20 -17.88 -44.29 12.60
CA PRO A 20 -18.88 -44.86 11.71
C PRO A 20 -19.87 -43.76 11.34
N ALA A 21 -20.28 -43.73 10.07
CA ALA A 21 -21.30 -42.84 9.53
C ALA A 21 -22.52 -42.79 10.47
N LEU A 22 -22.47 -41.85 11.40
CA LEU A 22 -23.53 -41.54 12.35
C LEU A 22 -24.59 -40.81 11.55
N GLU A 23 -25.63 -41.54 11.18
CA GLU A 23 -27.01 -41.05 11.09
C GLU A 23 -27.22 -39.69 10.37
N CYS A 24 -26.62 -39.47 9.19
CA CYS A 24 -26.96 -38.29 8.38
C CYS A 24 -28.34 -38.37 7.71
N SER A 25 -29.01 -39.53 7.69
CA SER A 25 -30.35 -39.69 7.08
C SER A 25 -31.51 -39.28 8.00
N ALA A 26 -31.28 -39.13 9.30
CA ALA A 26 -32.34 -38.77 10.26
C ALA A 26 -32.53 -37.24 10.40
N LEU A 27 -31.50 -36.44 10.08
CA LEU A 27 -31.53 -34.98 10.25
C LEU A 27 -32.22 -34.23 9.09
N THR A 28 -32.21 -34.77 7.87
CA THR A 28 -32.88 -34.18 6.69
C THR A 28 -34.39 -34.34 6.74
N THR A 29 -34.91 -35.51 7.16
CA THR A 29 -36.35 -35.78 7.23
C THR A 29 -37.07 -34.92 8.28
N ILE A 30 -36.41 -34.59 9.40
CA ILE A 30 -36.98 -33.74 10.46
C ILE A 30 -37.09 -32.28 10.01
N GLN A 31 -36.20 -31.79 9.14
CA GLN A 31 -36.30 -30.45 8.55
C GLN A 31 -37.33 -30.41 7.41
N LEU A 32 -37.38 -31.45 6.57
CA LEU A 32 -38.34 -31.54 5.45
C LEU A 32 -39.78 -31.63 5.96
N GLN A 33 -40.05 -32.50 6.94
CA GLN A 33 -41.38 -32.63 7.53
C GLN A 33 -41.82 -31.32 8.20
N LYS A 34 -40.91 -30.64 8.93
CA LYS A 34 -41.18 -29.31 9.47
C LYS A 34 -41.44 -28.26 8.39
N LEU A 35 -40.81 -28.33 7.22
CA LEU A 35 -41.07 -27.44 6.07
C LEU A 35 -42.40 -27.74 5.40
N ILE A 36 -42.77 -29.02 5.32
CA ILE A 36 -44.10 -29.49 4.86
C ILE A 36 -45.19 -29.01 5.84
N ASP A 37 -44.89 -29.01 7.14
CA ASP A 37 -45.80 -28.65 8.24
C ASP A 37 -45.80 -27.13 8.57
N SER A 38 -44.78 -26.36 8.17
CA SER A 38 -44.62 -24.95 8.55
C SER A 38 -45.17 -23.99 7.49
N SER A 39 -46.32 -23.40 7.82
CA SER A 39 -46.96 -22.24 7.16
C SER A 39 -47.26 -22.39 5.67
N GLU A 40 -48.56 -22.44 5.34
CA GLU A 40 -49.10 -22.67 3.99
C GLU A 40 -48.46 -21.79 2.88
N GLU A 41 -48.01 -20.56 3.17
CA GLU A 41 -47.40 -19.68 2.15
C GLU A 41 -45.93 -20.01 1.84
N TYR A 42 -45.13 -20.42 2.83
CA TYR A 42 -43.68 -20.63 2.66
C TYR A 42 -43.38 -21.83 1.75
N GLY A 43 -43.93 -22.98 2.11
CA GLY A 43 -43.77 -24.21 1.35
C GLY A 43 -44.38 -24.11 -0.05
N MET A 44 -45.50 -23.40 -0.20
CA MET A 44 -46.13 -23.20 -1.52
C MET A 44 -45.27 -22.38 -2.47
N THR A 45 -44.59 -21.33 -1.99
CA THR A 45 -43.66 -20.55 -2.81
C THR A 45 -42.50 -21.40 -3.33
N LEU A 46 -41.90 -22.23 -2.47
CA LEU A 46 -40.86 -23.17 -2.88
C LEU A 46 -41.39 -24.18 -3.90
N ARG A 47 -42.57 -24.77 -3.65
CA ARG A 47 -43.23 -25.72 -4.57
C ARG A 47 -43.47 -25.12 -5.94
N ILE A 48 -43.99 -23.89 -6.02
CA ILE A 48 -44.23 -23.22 -7.32
C ILE A 48 -42.91 -23.01 -8.06
N TRP A 49 -41.85 -22.52 -7.40
CA TRP A 49 -40.56 -22.33 -8.07
C TRP A 49 -39.91 -23.64 -8.50
N MET A 50 -39.97 -24.69 -7.68
CA MET A 50 -39.48 -26.03 -8.03
C MET A 50 -40.27 -26.59 -9.23
N LEU A 51 -41.60 -26.48 -9.19
CA LEU A 51 -42.47 -26.94 -10.26
C LEU A 51 -42.21 -26.19 -11.58
N ARG A 52 -42.05 -24.87 -11.53
CA ARG A 52 -41.66 -24.05 -12.70
C ARG A 52 -40.25 -24.38 -13.20
N THR A 53 -39.32 -24.69 -12.29
CA THR A 53 -37.96 -25.14 -12.64
C THR A 53 -38.06 -26.43 -13.44
N LEU A 54 -38.81 -27.42 -12.98
CA LEU A 54 -39.00 -28.67 -13.71
C LEU A 54 -39.70 -28.41 -15.06
N LEU A 55 -40.84 -27.70 -15.08
CA LEU A 55 -41.65 -27.57 -16.30
C LEU A 55 -41.03 -26.71 -17.41
N TYR A 56 -40.25 -25.68 -17.06
CA TYR A 56 -39.81 -24.66 -18.01
C TYR A 56 -38.31 -24.59 -18.26
N THR A 57 -37.54 -25.52 -17.69
CA THR A 57 -36.10 -25.60 -17.89
C THR A 57 -35.68 -27.02 -18.29
N PRO A 58 -34.42 -27.26 -18.69
CA PRO A 58 -33.90 -28.60 -18.96
C PRO A 58 -33.97 -29.58 -17.76
N ALA A 59 -34.33 -29.09 -16.56
CA ALA A 59 -34.42 -29.89 -15.35
C ALA A 59 -35.35 -31.11 -15.48
N LEU A 60 -36.46 -31.04 -16.23
CA LEU A 60 -37.36 -32.20 -16.41
C LEU A 60 -36.67 -33.39 -17.08
N GLU A 61 -35.83 -33.13 -18.09
CA GLU A 61 -35.13 -34.19 -18.81
C GLU A 61 -34.07 -34.85 -17.93
N GLN A 62 -33.41 -34.08 -17.06
CA GLN A 62 -32.45 -34.61 -16.09
C GLN A 62 -33.15 -35.37 -14.96
N PHE A 63 -34.27 -34.83 -14.46
CA PHE A 63 -35.12 -35.45 -13.44
C PHE A 63 -35.56 -36.86 -13.83
N ASN A 64 -35.96 -37.06 -15.08
CA ASN A 64 -36.40 -38.37 -15.59
C ASN A 64 -35.25 -39.37 -15.79
N ARG A 65 -33.99 -38.90 -15.88
CA ARG A 65 -32.79 -39.74 -16.05
C ARG A 65 -32.07 -40.04 -14.74
N SER A 66 -32.37 -39.31 -13.66
CA SER A 66 -31.74 -39.49 -12.36
C SER A 66 -32.52 -40.48 -11.49
N SER A 67 -31.84 -41.47 -10.91
CA SER A 67 -32.38 -42.30 -9.81
C SER A 67 -31.63 -41.96 -8.52
N SER A 68 -31.75 -40.70 -8.07
CA SER A 68 -31.06 -40.19 -6.88
C SER A 68 -32.01 -40.06 -5.68
N PHE A 69 -31.47 -40.18 -4.47
CA PHE A 69 -32.19 -39.92 -3.22
C PHE A 69 -32.81 -38.50 -3.18
N THR A 70 -32.10 -37.52 -3.75
CA THR A 70 -32.55 -36.14 -3.92
C THR A 70 -33.85 -36.03 -4.72
N LEU A 71 -34.05 -36.90 -5.72
CA LEU A 71 -35.27 -36.94 -6.52
C LEU A 71 -36.49 -37.32 -5.67
N ALA A 72 -36.34 -38.32 -4.80
CA ALA A 72 -37.41 -38.79 -3.93
C ALA A 72 -37.91 -37.66 -3.01
N GLN A 73 -36.99 -36.88 -2.43
CA GLN A 73 -37.32 -35.74 -1.57
C GLN A 73 -38.05 -34.63 -2.34
N VAL A 74 -37.61 -34.32 -3.57
CA VAL A 74 -38.29 -33.34 -4.44
C VAL A 74 -39.70 -33.81 -4.79
N CYS A 75 -39.89 -35.08 -5.13
CA CYS A 75 -41.20 -35.67 -5.42
C CYS A 75 -42.14 -35.62 -4.21
N GLU A 76 -41.64 -36.03 -3.04
CA GLU A 76 -42.37 -36.03 -1.79
C GLU A 76 -42.82 -34.61 -1.43
N PHE A 77 -41.92 -33.63 -1.53
CA PHE A 77 -42.24 -32.24 -1.24
C PHE A 77 -43.26 -31.63 -2.22
N LEU A 78 -43.23 -32.07 -3.49
CA LEU A 78 -44.23 -31.71 -4.51
C LEU A 78 -45.54 -32.52 -4.40
N GLY A 79 -45.65 -33.48 -3.47
CA GLY A 79 -46.83 -34.33 -3.32
C GLY A 79 -47.12 -35.20 -4.55
N LEU A 80 -46.06 -35.65 -5.23
CA LEU A 80 -46.16 -36.59 -6.36
C LEU A 80 -46.14 -38.02 -5.83
N GLU A 81 -47.32 -38.61 -5.69
CA GLU A 81 -47.46 -40.04 -5.37
C GLU A 81 -46.97 -40.91 -6.52
N ASN A 82 -46.36 -42.06 -6.22
CA ASN A 82 -45.88 -43.07 -7.19
C ASN A 82 -44.75 -42.61 -8.13
N TYR A 83 -43.85 -41.73 -7.68
CA TYR A 83 -42.76 -41.22 -8.53
C TYR A 83 -41.82 -42.31 -9.06
N GLU A 84 -41.64 -43.40 -8.31
CA GLU A 84 -40.84 -44.55 -8.72
C GLU A 84 -41.33 -45.11 -10.06
N SER A 85 -42.64 -45.09 -10.30
CA SER A 85 -43.25 -45.55 -11.55
C SER A 85 -42.85 -44.68 -12.74
N PHE A 86 -42.72 -43.35 -12.56
CA PHE A 86 -42.30 -42.44 -13.64
C PHE A 86 -40.84 -42.68 -14.03
N VAL A 87 -39.97 -42.85 -13.03
CA VAL A 87 -38.52 -43.08 -13.22
C VAL A 87 -38.25 -44.45 -13.83
N HIS A 88 -38.91 -45.51 -13.33
CA HIS A 88 -38.69 -46.88 -13.80
C HIS A 88 -39.27 -47.13 -15.20
N SER A 89 -40.36 -46.44 -15.56
CA SER A 89 -40.97 -46.53 -16.89
C SER A 89 -40.41 -45.52 -17.90
N ASN A 90 -39.53 -44.61 -17.46
CA ASN A 90 -38.98 -43.50 -18.25
C ASN A 90 -40.07 -42.67 -18.96
N ASN A 91 -41.26 -42.57 -18.34
CA ASN A 91 -42.45 -42.02 -18.98
C ASN A 91 -42.61 -40.52 -18.70
N LEU A 92 -41.83 -39.72 -19.44
CA LEU A 92 -41.80 -38.26 -19.33
C LEU A 92 -43.16 -37.61 -19.57
N SER A 93 -44.02 -38.22 -20.39
CA SER A 93 -45.35 -37.67 -20.69
C SER A 93 -46.31 -37.77 -19.50
N ALA A 94 -46.27 -38.88 -18.76
CA ALA A 94 -47.06 -39.07 -17.54
C ALA A 94 -46.60 -38.14 -16.41
N LEU A 95 -45.29 -37.98 -16.23
CA LEU A 95 -44.71 -37.05 -15.26
C LEU A 95 -45.10 -35.59 -15.58
N LEU A 96 -44.97 -35.18 -16.84
CA LEU A 96 -45.34 -33.84 -17.29
C LEU A 96 -46.83 -33.57 -17.08
N ALA A 97 -47.70 -34.56 -17.31
CA ALA A 97 -49.13 -34.44 -17.02
C ALA A 97 -49.39 -34.25 -15.52
N ALA A 98 -48.74 -35.04 -14.65
CA ALA A 98 -48.88 -34.91 -13.20
C ALA A 98 -48.41 -33.53 -12.69
N LEU A 99 -47.25 -33.05 -13.17
CA LEU A 99 -46.73 -31.73 -12.83
C LEU A 99 -47.66 -30.60 -13.31
N LYS A 100 -48.23 -30.70 -14.51
CA LYS A 100 -49.21 -29.70 -15.00
C LYS A 100 -50.49 -29.67 -14.18
N VAL A 101 -50.97 -30.83 -13.70
CA VAL A 101 -52.11 -30.88 -12.78
C VAL A 101 -51.79 -30.11 -11.50
N LYS A 102 -50.63 -30.37 -10.89
CA LYS A 102 -50.17 -29.65 -9.70
C LYS A 102 -49.96 -28.15 -9.94
N GLN A 103 -49.46 -27.77 -11.11
CA GLN A 103 -49.34 -26.36 -11.49
C GLN A 103 -50.68 -25.65 -11.45
N ASN A 104 -51.68 -26.23 -12.12
CA ASN A 104 -53.02 -25.65 -12.18
C ASN A 104 -53.67 -25.59 -10.80
N GLU A 105 -53.46 -26.62 -9.97
CA GLU A 105 -53.96 -26.67 -8.59
C GLU A 105 -53.40 -25.52 -7.73
N TRP A 106 -52.10 -25.25 -7.81
CA TRP A 106 -51.44 -24.27 -6.93
C TRP A 106 -51.38 -22.85 -7.49
N GLU A 107 -51.27 -22.66 -8.81
CA GLU A 107 -51.32 -21.32 -9.39
C GLU A 107 -52.74 -20.74 -9.40
N SER A 108 -53.78 -21.58 -9.42
CA SER A 108 -55.17 -21.11 -9.32
C SER A 108 -55.55 -20.69 -7.89
N SER A 109 -54.93 -21.25 -6.86
CA SER A 109 -55.21 -20.93 -5.46
C SER A 109 -54.50 -19.66 -4.97
N LEU A 110 -53.31 -19.35 -5.50
CA LEU A 110 -52.49 -18.19 -5.11
C LEU A 110 -52.54 -17.01 -6.11
N GLY A 111 -53.07 -17.23 -7.31
CA GLY A 111 -52.87 -16.33 -8.45
C GLY A 111 -51.47 -16.48 -9.05
N HIS A 112 -51.26 -16.11 -10.31
CA HIS A 112 -50.00 -16.37 -11.03
C HIS A 112 -48.73 -15.70 -10.42
N ALA A 113 -48.88 -14.79 -9.45
CA ALA A 113 -47.78 -14.08 -8.80
C ALA A 113 -47.33 -14.80 -7.53
N VAL A 114 -46.06 -15.23 -7.50
CA VAL A 114 -45.46 -15.87 -6.33
C VAL A 114 -45.27 -14.87 -5.19
N VAL A 115 -45.77 -15.19 -4.00
CA VAL A 115 -45.65 -14.34 -2.81
C VAL A 115 -44.41 -14.74 -2.02
N LEU A 116 -43.47 -13.82 -1.83
CA LEU A 116 -42.30 -14.08 -0.99
C LEU A 116 -42.73 -14.38 0.46
N PRO A 117 -42.03 -15.30 1.16
CA PRO A 117 -42.23 -15.53 2.58
C PRO A 117 -42.35 -14.26 3.40
N LYS A 118 -43.34 -14.20 4.29
CA LYS A 118 -43.67 -13.00 5.08
C LYS A 118 -42.44 -12.33 5.70
N ARG A 119 -41.53 -13.09 6.32
CA ARG A 119 -40.30 -12.54 6.92
C ARG A 119 -39.35 -11.94 5.90
N ILE A 120 -39.04 -12.69 4.84
CA ILE A 120 -38.17 -12.22 3.75
C ILE A 120 -38.78 -10.98 3.10
N LYS A 121 -40.08 -10.97 2.86
CA LYS A 121 -40.82 -9.83 2.31
C LYS A 121 -40.66 -8.58 3.18
N ILE A 122 -40.94 -8.69 4.49
CA ILE A 122 -40.78 -7.56 5.43
C ILE A 122 -39.35 -7.02 5.42
N ASN A 123 -38.34 -7.91 5.46
CA ASN A 123 -36.95 -7.49 5.48
C ASN A 123 -36.50 -6.88 4.13
N LEU A 124 -37.01 -7.39 3.00
CA LEU A 124 -36.75 -6.82 1.67
C LEU A 124 -37.46 -5.49 1.47
N ASP A 125 -38.66 -5.30 2.05
CA ASP A 125 -39.36 -4.02 2.04
C ASP A 125 -38.55 -2.98 2.80
N LYS A 126 -38.08 -3.31 4.01
CA LYS A 126 -37.15 -2.46 4.78
C LYS A 126 -35.83 -2.19 4.05
N LEU A 127 -35.28 -3.19 3.34
CA LEU A 127 -34.06 -3.02 2.56
C LEU A 127 -34.28 -2.10 1.34
N SER A 128 -35.46 -2.21 0.72
CA SER A 128 -35.86 -1.39 -0.42
C SER A 128 -36.01 0.08 -0.02
N GLU A 129 -36.47 0.39 1.19
CA GLU A 129 -36.49 1.78 1.68
C GLU A 129 -35.09 2.42 1.74
N ILE A 130 -34.04 1.61 1.90
CA ILE A 130 -32.65 2.08 1.98
C ILE A 130 -32.01 2.10 0.59
N VAL A 131 -32.13 1.02 -0.17
CA VAL A 131 -31.38 0.76 -1.41
C VAL A 131 -32.20 1.08 -2.67
N ALA A 132 -33.50 1.36 -2.54
CA ALA A 132 -34.46 1.62 -3.61
C ALA A 132 -34.64 0.45 -4.59
N LEU A 133 -34.88 -0.75 -4.06
CA LEU A 133 -35.14 -1.95 -4.87
C LEU A 133 -36.58 -1.95 -5.42
N SER A 134 -36.75 -2.21 -6.70
CA SER A 134 -38.08 -2.43 -7.31
C SER A 134 -38.71 -3.75 -6.86
N GLU A 135 -40.03 -3.92 -7.06
CA GLU A 135 -40.73 -5.17 -6.73
C GLU A 135 -40.12 -6.40 -7.40
N ASN A 136 -39.72 -6.28 -8.67
CA ASN A 136 -39.07 -7.38 -9.38
C ASN A 136 -37.65 -7.66 -8.85
N GLU A 137 -36.91 -6.63 -8.41
CA GLU A 137 -35.61 -6.84 -7.77
C GLU A 137 -35.75 -7.53 -6.41
N LYS A 138 -36.79 -7.19 -5.63
CA LYS A 138 -37.12 -7.90 -4.40
C LYS A 138 -37.45 -9.37 -4.68
N LEU A 139 -38.23 -9.66 -5.72
CA LEU A 139 -38.55 -11.04 -6.11
C LEU A 139 -37.30 -11.84 -6.47
N VAL A 140 -36.43 -11.28 -7.33
CA VAL A 140 -35.17 -11.92 -7.75
C VAL A 140 -34.25 -12.15 -6.55
N LEU A 141 -34.05 -11.15 -5.70
CA LEU A 141 -33.20 -11.26 -4.52
C LEU A 141 -33.78 -12.27 -3.51
N GLY A 142 -35.09 -12.27 -3.31
CA GLY A 142 -35.79 -13.22 -2.44
C GLY A 142 -35.62 -14.67 -2.91
N PHE A 143 -35.71 -14.91 -4.23
CA PHE A 143 -35.42 -16.22 -4.81
C PHE A 143 -33.98 -16.64 -4.56
N PHE A 144 -32.99 -15.76 -4.78
CA PHE A 144 -31.59 -16.10 -4.53
C PHE A 144 -31.27 -16.33 -3.05
N ILE A 145 -31.90 -15.59 -2.13
CA ILE A 145 -31.79 -15.85 -0.69
C ILE A 145 -32.30 -17.27 -0.38
N LEU A 146 -33.47 -17.64 -0.89
CA LEU A 146 -34.06 -18.96 -0.67
C LEU A 146 -33.24 -20.07 -1.34
N LEU A 147 -32.68 -19.83 -2.54
CA LEU A 147 -31.77 -20.75 -3.21
C LEU A 147 -30.50 -21.05 -2.38
N HIS A 148 -30.03 -20.07 -1.61
CA HIS A 148 -28.86 -20.23 -0.73
C HIS A 148 -29.20 -20.81 0.65
N THR A 149 -30.47 -20.82 1.02
CA THR A 149 -30.94 -21.29 2.34
C THR A 149 -31.49 -22.71 2.26
N GLU A 150 -32.38 -22.95 1.30
CA GLU A 150 -33.20 -24.15 1.23
C GLU A 150 -32.54 -25.19 0.32
N GLU A 151 -32.07 -26.27 0.91
CA GLU A 151 -31.39 -27.35 0.19
C GLU A 151 -32.30 -27.96 -0.88
N ILE A 152 -33.58 -28.19 -0.57
CA ILE A 152 -34.51 -28.80 -1.53
C ILE A 152 -34.76 -27.94 -2.79
N LEU A 153 -34.77 -26.61 -2.65
CA LEU A 153 -34.87 -25.70 -3.80
C LEU A 153 -33.56 -25.71 -4.59
N SER A 154 -32.42 -25.64 -3.89
CA SER A 154 -31.09 -25.71 -4.51
C SER A 154 -30.93 -27.00 -5.31
N ASP A 155 -31.35 -28.13 -4.75
CA ASP A 155 -31.27 -29.45 -5.35
C ASP A 155 -32.14 -29.58 -6.60
N CYS A 156 -33.36 -29.02 -6.56
CA CYS A 156 -34.20 -28.93 -7.76
C CYS A 156 -33.54 -28.08 -8.85
N CYS A 157 -32.95 -26.92 -8.49
CA CYS A 157 -32.25 -26.05 -9.44
C CYS A 157 -30.93 -26.64 -9.97
N ASN A 158 -30.28 -27.55 -9.24
CA ASN A 158 -29.07 -28.25 -9.71
C ASN A 158 -29.36 -29.08 -10.98
N MET A 159 -30.60 -29.55 -11.16
CA MET A 159 -31.03 -30.29 -12.34
C MET A 159 -31.09 -29.44 -13.63
N ILE A 160 -30.99 -28.11 -13.53
CA ILE A 160 -30.85 -27.23 -14.71
C ILE A 160 -29.52 -27.54 -15.44
N GLY A 161 -28.50 -27.98 -14.69
CA GLY A 161 -27.16 -28.31 -15.19
C GLY A 161 -26.06 -27.37 -14.70
N ASN A 162 -24.82 -27.75 -15.01
CA ASN A 162 -23.60 -27.16 -14.42
C ASN A 162 -22.86 -26.20 -15.36
N HIS A 163 -23.43 -25.88 -16.52
CA HIS A 163 -22.79 -25.04 -17.55
C HIS A 163 -23.64 -23.81 -17.85
N LEU A 164 -23.98 -23.04 -16.81
CA LEU A 164 -24.77 -21.83 -16.93
C LEU A 164 -23.88 -20.65 -17.34
N ASN A 165 -24.19 -20.06 -18.50
CA ASN A 165 -23.69 -18.73 -18.88
C ASN A 165 -24.80 -17.68 -18.66
N GLU A 166 -24.49 -16.39 -18.84
CA GLU A 166 -25.47 -15.30 -18.59
C GLU A 166 -26.78 -15.46 -19.38
N PHE A 167 -26.69 -15.90 -20.64
CA PHE A 167 -27.86 -16.16 -21.47
C PHE A 167 -28.72 -17.32 -20.94
N LEU A 168 -28.10 -18.43 -20.56
CA LEU A 168 -28.77 -19.59 -19.98
C LEU A 168 -29.33 -19.28 -18.59
N LEU A 169 -28.64 -18.48 -17.78
CA LEU A 169 -29.13 -18.01 -16.48
C LEU A 169 -30.46 -17.29 -16.66
N VAL A 170 -30.51 -16.30 -17.56
CA VAL A 170 -31.74 -15.54 -17.82
C VAL A 170 -32.85 -16.45 -18.32
N LYS A 171 -32.57 -17.34 -19.27
CA LYS A 171 -33.57 -18.28 -19.80
C LYS A 171 -34.09 -19.28 -18.78
N SER A 172 -33.27 -19.69 -17.82
CA SER A 172 -33.66 -20.67 -16.79
C SER A 172 -34.38 -20.01 -15.62
N VAL A 173 -33.93 -18.84 -15.17
CA VAL A 173 -34.47 -18.18 -13.97
C VAL A 173 -35.71 -17.34 -14.28
N ALA A 174 -35.81 -16.70 -15.45
CA ALA A 174 -36.98 -15.89 -15.80
C ALA A 174 -38.31 -16.65 -15.71
N PRO A 175 -38.47 -17.86 -16.32
CA PRO A 175 -39.72 -18.59 -16.22
C PRO A 175 -40.01 -19.11 -14.81
N VAL A 176 -38.97 -19.42 -14.02
CA VAL A 176 -39.12 -19.80 -12.60
C VAL A 176 -39.79 -18.67 -11.81
N LEU A 177 -39.35 -17.44 -12.03
CA LEU A 177 -39.91 -16.26 -11.38
C LEU A 177 -41.22 -15.77 -12.01
N GLY A 178 -41.64 -16.32 -13.16
CA GLY A 178 -42.79 -15.81 -13.92
C GLY A 178 -42.52 -14.43 -14.56
N LEU A 179 -41.26 -14.14 -14.88
CA LEU A 179 -40.84 -12.90 -15.52
C LEU A 179 -40.54 -13.12 -17.00
N GLU A 180 -40.70 -12.08 -17.81
CA GLU A 180 -40.18 -12.11 -19.19
C GLU A 180 -38.63 -12.12 -19.18
N PRO A 181 -37.97 -12.89 -20.07
CA PRO A 181 -36.51 -12.93 -20.13
C PRO A 181 -35.85 -11.55 -20.31
N ALA A 182 -36.48 -10.66 -21.08
CA ALA A 182 -35.98 -9.30 -21.28
C ALA A 182 -36.00 -8.48 -19.97
N VAL A 183 -37.02 -8.67 -19.13
CA VAL A 183 -37.12 -8.01 -17.82
C VAL A 183 -36.01 -8.51 -16.91
N LEU A 184 -35.84 -9.83 -16.77
CA LEU A 184 -34.78 -10.38 -15.92
C LEU A 184 -33.39 -9.95 -16.41
N ASN A 185 -33.14 -9.94 -17.72
CA ASN A 185 -31.87 -9.46 -18.26
C ASN A 185 -31.55 -8.02 -17.83
N ASN A 186 -32.55 -7.13 -17.81
CA ASN A 186 -32.38 -5.76 -17.31
C ASN A 186 -32.10 -5.71 -15.80
N LEU A 187 -32.78 -6.55 -15.01
CA LEU A 187 -32.57 -6.65 -13.56
C LEU A 187 -31.20 -7.22 -13.18
N LEU A 188 -30.64 -8.09 -14.01
CA LEU A 188 -29.31 -8.65 -13.84
C LEU A 188 -28.23 -7.83 -14.54
N GLY A 189 -28.58 -6.75 -15.26
CA GLY A 189 -27.64 -5.91 -16.00
C GLY A 189 -26.72 -5.07 -15.08
N THR A 190 -25.65 -4.52 -15.65
CA THR A 190 -24.66 -3.69 -14.91
C THR A 190 -25.25 -2.40 -14.33
N GLN A 191 -26.38 -1.93 -14.88
CA GLN A 191 -27.03 -0.71 -14.46
C GLN A 191 -28.18 -0.93 -13.45
N SER A 192 -28.50 -2.17 -13.08
CA SER A 192 -29.56 -2.47 -12.12
C SER A 192 -29.19 -2.10 -10.70
N THR A 193 -30.17 -1.88 -9.84
CA THR A 193 -29.95 -1.56 -8.43
C THR A 193 -29.33 -2.74 -7.69
N LEU A 194 -29.66 -3.98 -8.08
CA LEU A 194 -29.06 -5.19 -7.51
C LEU A 194 -27.53 -5.25 -7.70
N ARG A 195 -27.02 -4.97 -8.90
CA ARG A 195 -25.57 -4.88 -9.12
C ARG A 195 -25.00 -3.55 -8.59
N LYS A 196 -25.75 -2.45 -8.67
CA LYS A 196 -25.29 -1.13 -8.19
C LYS A 196 -25.15 -1.00 -6.68
N SER A 197 -25.93 -1.77 -5.93
CA SER A 197 -25.84 -1.83 -4.47
C SER A 197 -24.74 -2.76 -3.97
N GLY A 198 -24.26 -3.68 -4.81
CA GLY A 198 -23.30 -4.71 -4.43
C GLY A 198 -23.91 -5.91 -3.72
N LEU A 199 -25.24 -6.00 -3.61
CA LEU A 199 -25.94 -7.13 -2.97
C LEU A 199 -25.66 -8.47 -3.66
N ILE A 200 -25.55 -8.45 -5.00
CA ILE A 200 -25.30 -9.64 -5.82
C ILE A 200 -24.12 -9.40 -6.77
N GLN A 201 -23.30 -10.44 -6.97
CA GLN A 201 -22.35 -10.56 -8.06
C GLN A 201 -22.58 -11.90 -8.78
N PHE A 202 -22.32 -11.94 -10.08
CA PHE A 202 -22.41 -13.16 -10.85
C PHE A 202 -21.01 -13.66 -11.19
N ASP A 203 -20.78 -14.94 -10.92
CA ASP A 203 -19.58 -15.65 -11.34
C ASP A 203 -19.97 -16.68 -12.40
N MET A 204 -19.79 -16.29 -13.67
CA MET A 204 -20.12 -17.12 -14.83
C MET A 204 -18.96 -18.01 -15.28
N HIS A 205 -17.80 -17.94 -14.61
CA HIS A 205 -16.64 -18.79 -14.92
C HIS A 205 -16.70 -20.11 -14.15
N ASN A 206 -17.49 -20.15 -13.07
CA ASN A 206 -17.69 -21.35 -12.31
C ASN A 206 -18.56 -22.34 -13.09
N THR A 207 -18.04 -23.54 -13.35
CA THR A 207 -18.81 -24.66 -13.94
C THR A 207 -19.72 -25.32 -12.91
N GLY A 208 -20.30 -24.51 -12.02
CA GLY A 208 -21.11 -24.94 -10.89
C GLY A 208 -22.59 -24.89 -11.21
N THR A 209 -23.38 -25.30 -10.22
CA THR A 209 -24.85 -25.20 -10.28
C THR A 209 -25.31 -23.75 -10.09
N LEU A 210 -26.59 -23.48 -10.35
CA LEU A 210 -27.19 -22.14 -10.27
C LEU A 210 -26.80 -21.36 -9.00
N ARG A 211 -26.75 -22.04 -7.85
CA ARG A 211 -26.36 -21.45 -6.56
C ARG A 211 -24.96 -20.85 -6.61
N TYR A 212 -23.98 -21.54 -7.20
CA TYR A 212 -22.59 -21.11 -7.25
C TYR A 212 -22.32 -19.98 -8.26
N CYS A 213 -23.19 -19.80 -9.25
CA CYS A 213 -23.10 -18.69 -10.19
C CYS A 213 -23.49 -17.34 -9.56
N ILE A 214 -24.09 -17.35 -8.36
CA ILE A 214 -24.66 -16.18 -7.70
C ILE A 214 -23.94 -15.97 -6.37
N ASP A 215 -23.11 -14.95 -6.27
CA ASP A 215 -22.43 -14.57 -5.03
C ASP A 215 -23.18 -13.44 -4.32
N LEU A 216 -23.87 -13.79 -3.24
CA LEU A 216 -24.50 -12.82 -2.33
C LEU A 216 -23.44 -12.13 -1.46
N ILE A 217 -23.74 -10.90 -1.00
CA ILE A 217 -22.76 -10.05 -0.31
C ILE A 217 -22.06 -10.77 0.86
N THR A 218 -22.78 -11.57 1.64
CA THR A 218 -22.19 -12.51 2.60
C THR A 218 -23.06 -13.76 2.80
N PRO A 219 -22.48 -14.89 3.26
CA PRO A 219 -23.27 -16.01 3.76
C PRO A 219 -24.19 -15.58 4.93
N MET A 220 -23.71 -14.68 5.80
CA MET A 220 -24.51 -14.19 6.93
C MET A 220 -25.71 -13.35 6.52
N PHE A 221 -25.61 -12.60 5.41
CA PHE A 221 -26.73 -11.85 4.84
C PHE A 221 -27.98 -12.73 4.69
N VAL A 222 -27.81 -13.93 4.13
CA VAL A 222 -28.90 -14.89 3.92
C VAL A 222 -29.56 -15.26 5.25
N SER A 223 -28.76 -15.62 6.25
CA SER A 223 -29.26 -16.00 7.57
C SER A 223 -29.97 -14.86 8.32
N LEU A 224 -29.52 -13.62 8.13
CA LEU A 224 -30.12 -12.43 8.75
C LEU A 224 -31.45 -12.09 8.08
N MET A 225 -31.57 -12.25 6.76
CA MET A 225 -32.81 -11.99 6.03
C MET A 225 -33.97 -12.92 6.41
N LEU A 226 -33.68 -14.06 7.05
CA LEU A 226 -34.69 -15.01 7.57
C LEU A 226 -35.11 -14.72 9.02
N LYS A 227 -34.35 -13.90 9.74
CA LYS A 227 -34.60 -13.50 11.13
C LYS A 227 -35.35 -12.17 11.16
N ASP A 228 -36.03 -11.89 12.27
CA ASP A 228 -36.68 -10.60 12.46
C ASP A 228 -35.63 -9.50 12.62
N GLN A 229 -35.57 -8.57 11.65
CA GLN A 229 -34.62 -7.47 11.67
C GLN A 229 -35.25 -6.23 12.29
N GLN A 230 -34.85 -5.90 13.53
CA GLN A 230 -35.24 -4.64 14.18
C GLN A 230 -34.45 -3.46 13.59
N ASN A 231 -33.18 -3.68 13.28
CA ASN A 231 -32.30 -2.70 12.65
C ASN A 231 -31.64 -3.30 11.41
N MET A 232 -31.93 -2.72 10.24
CA MET A 232 -31.33 -3.20 8.98
C MET A 232 -29.81 -3.07 8.93
N CYS A 233 -29.20 -2.20 9.76
CA CYS A 233 -27.74 -2.08 9.82
C CYS A 233 -27.05 -3.37 10.28
N GLU A 234 -27.76 -4.29 10.96
CA GLU A 234 -27.22 -5.61 11.34
C GLU A 234 -26.79 -6.44 10.11
N ILE A 235 -27.37 -6.19 8.94
CA ILE A 235 -26.99 -6.85 7.69
C ILE A 235 -25.56 -6.49 7.26
N LEU A 236 -25.06 -5.33 7.70
CA LEU A 236 -23.70 -4.88 7.41
C LEU A 236 -22.66 -5.42 8.39
N GLN A 237 -23.07 -6.27 9.34
CA GLN A 237 -22.16 -6.87 10.31
C GLN A 237 -21.05 -7.66 9.58
N GLY A 238 -19.81 -7.44 10.00
CA GLY A 238 -18.61 -7.99 9.36
C GLY A 238 -18.19 -7.30 8.06
N LEU A 239 -19.04 -6.46 7.43
CA LEU A 239 -18.71 -5.73 6.19
C LEU A 239 -18.12 -4.34 6.45
N VAL A 240 -18.73 -3.61 7.39
CA VAL A 240 -18.27 -2.29 7.84
C VAL A 240 -18.43 -2.19 9.34
N HIS A 241 -17.57 -1.39 9.97
CA HIS A 241 -17.63 -1.14 11.40
C HIS A 241 -17.32 0.31 11.71
N GLN A 242 -17.83 0.82 12.84
CA GLN A 242 -17.47 2.16 13.27
C GLN A 242 -16.01 2.19 13.72
N ALA A 243 -15.23 3.09 13.13
CA ALA A 243 -13.82 3.21 13.41
C ALA A 243 -13.59 3.71 14.85
N SER A 244 -12.62 3.11 15.54
CA SER A 244 -12.20 3.56 16.87
C SER A 244 -11.59 4.97 16.84
N ALA A 245 -11.67 5.68 17.97
CA ALA A 245 -11.09 7.02 18.09
C ALA A 245 -9.57 7.00 17.83
N GLY A 246 -9.10 8.01 17.10
CA GLY A 246 -7.68 8.21 16.83
C GLY A 246 -6.91 8.65 18.08
N HIS A 247 -5.62 8.31 18.14
CA HIS A 247 -4.73 8.67 19.25
C HIS A 247 -3.86 9.89 18.91
N LEU A 248 -3.69 10.19 17.62
CA LEU A 248 -2.94 11.34 17.13
C LEU A 248 -3.84 12.58 17.07
N ARG A 249 -3.25 13.75 17.35
CA ARG A 249 -3.92 15.05 17.45
C ARG A 249 -3.49 15.95 16.30
N SER A 250 -4.19 17.06 16.05
CA SER A 250 -3.79 18.04 15.02
C SER A 250 -2.36 18.57 15.18
N VAL A 251 -1.84 18.67 16.41
CA VAL A 251 -0.43 19.03 16.68
C VAL A 251 0.58 18.00 16.18
N ASP A 252 0.16 16.75 15.96
CA ASP A 252 1.00 15.67 15.45
C ASP A 252 1.17 15.74 13.92
N TYR A 253 0.28 16.47 13.25
CA TYR A 253 0.23 16.65 11.80
C TYR A 253 0.69 18.03 11.34
N ARG A 254 1.54 18.73 12.10
CA ARG A 254 2.03 20.08 11.73
C ARG A 254 2.68 20.15 10.34
N HIS A 255 3.36 19.10 9.93
CA HIS A 255 4.03 18.99 8.63
C HIS A 255 3.04 18.91 7.45
N VAL A 256 1.78 18.54 7.72
CA VAL A 256 0.67 18.51 6.74
C VAL A 256 -0.51 19.37 7.22
N LYS A 257 -0.24 20.42 8.01
CA LYS A 257 -1.28 21.26 8.64
C LYS A 257 -2.22 21.88 7.60
N ASP A 258 -1.68 22.35 6.48
CA ASP A 258 -2.48 22.98 5.44
C ASP A 258 -3.36 21.94 4.74
N ARG A 259 -2.85 20.73 4.49
CA ARG A 259 -3.64 19.61 3.96
C ARG A 259 -4.77 19.22 4.92
N LEU A 260 -4.49 19.11 6.22
CA LEU A 260 -5.51 18.85 7.25
C LEU A 260 -6.61 19.91 7.23
N LYS A 261 -6.25 21.19 7.15
CA LYS A 261 -7.21 22.28 7.06
C LYS A 261 -8.05 22.19 5.79
N THR A 262 -7.44 21.93 4.64
CA THR A 262 -8.14 21.79 3.35
C THR A 262 -9.12 20.63 3.37
N VAL A 263 -8.67 19.43 3.77
CA VAL A 263 -9.51 18.23 3.84
C VAL A 263 -10.71 18.45 4.77
N LYS A 264 -10.48 18.99 5.98
CA LYS A 264 -11.57 19.29 6.91
C LYS A 264 -12.58 20.27 6.34
N THR A 265 -12.10 21.35 5.72
CA THR A 265 -12.98 22.40 5.17
C THR A 265 -13.83 21.83 4.03
N TYR A 266 -13.21 21.05 3.16
CA TYR A 266 -13.89 20.39 2.04
C TYR A 266 -14.94 19.37 2.52
N LEU A 267 -14.56 18.45 3.40
CA LEU A 267 -15.46 17.43 3.93
C LEU A 267 -16.59 18.03 4.78
N MET A 268 -16.32 19.09 5.55
CA MET A 268 -17.36 19.81 6.30
C MET A 268 -18.41 20.42 5.36
N HIS A 269 -17.99 20.99 4.23
CA HIS A 269 -18.93 21.51 3.23
C HIS A 269 -19.74 20.36 2.63
N ALA A 270 -19.06 19.34 2.10
CA ALA A 270 -19.67 18.17 1.48
C ALA A 270 -20.70 17.47 2.37
N LEU A 271 -20.41 17.31 3.67
CA LEU A 271 -21.34 16.72 4.64
C LEU A 271 -22.59 17.58 4.85
N LYS A 272 -22.48 18.91 4.79
CA LYS A 272 -23.60 19.84 4.96
C LYS A 272 -24.47 19.94 3.71
N SER A 273 -23.86 20.02 2.53
CA SER A 273 -24.56 20.11 1.25
C SER A 273 -25.01 18.76 0.70
N LYS A 274 -24.53 17.66 1.29
CA LYS A 274 -24.74 16.28 0.82
C LYS A 274 -24.26 16.09 -0.63
N ASP A 275 -23.08 16.64 -0.93
CA ASP A 275 -22.46 16.52 -2.25
C ASP A 275 -22.18 15.03 -2.57
N SER A 276 -22.53 14.58 -3.78
CA SER A 276 -22.13 13.26 -4.28
C SER A 276 -20.76 13.32 -4.95
N GLY A 277 -20.06 12.19 -5.06
CA GLY A 277 -18.76 12.13 -5.75
C GLY A 277 -17.58 12.60 -4.90
N VAL A 278 -17.76 12.68 -3.57
CA VAL A 278 -16.78 13.28 -2.67
C VAL A 278 -15.74 12.24 -2.27
N ASN A 279 -14.55 12.32 -2.87
CA ASN A 279 -13.44 11.38 -2.63
C ASN A 279 -12.14 12.10 -2.27
N VAL A 280 -11.50 11.65 -1.20
CA VAL A 280 -10.19 12.14 -0.73
C VAL A 280 -9.22 10.96 -0.72
N LEU A 281 -8.09 11.06 -1.44
CA LEU A 281 -7.02 10.05 -1.46
C LEU A 281 -5.82 10.50 -0.63
N ILE A 282 -5.39 9.64 0.29
CA ILE A 282 -4.20 9.82 1.11
C ILE A 282 -3.27 8.65 0.85
N TYR A 283 -2.13 8.90 0.22
CA TYR A 283 -1.15 7.85 -0.10
C TYR A 283 0.19 8.07 0.60
N GLY A 284 1.07 7.09 0.63
CA GLY A 284 2.43 7.22 1.14
C GLY A 284 2.88 6.02 1.96
N MET A 285 4.10 6.08 2.47
CA MET A 285 4.74 4.92 3.13
C MET A 285 3.91 4.32 4.29
N ASN A 286 4.14 3.04 4.54
CA ASN A 286 3.50 2.33 5.64
C ASN A 286 3.85 2.92 7.01
N GLY A 287 2.83 3.11 7.84
CA GLY A 287 3.00 3.60 9.21
C GLY A 287 3.21 5.11 9.38
N THR A 288 3.05 5.92 8.32
CA THR A 288 3.10 7.40 8.38
C THR A 288 1.92 8.03 9.12
N GLY A 289 0.87 7.24 9.42
CA GLY A 289 -0.29 7.69 10.20
C GLY A 289 -1.50 8.11 9.35
N LYS A 290 -1.65 7.55 8.14
CA LYS A 290 -2.77 7.80 7.22
C LYS A 290 -4.13 7.48 7.86
N THR A 291 -4.32 6.28 8.39
CA THR A 291 -5.56 5.85 9.06
C THR A 291 -5.88 6.72 10.29
N GLN A 292 -4.84 7.11 11.04
CA GLN A 292 -5.00 8.02 12.19
C GLN A 292 -5.39 9.45 11.75
N PHE A 293 -5.00 9.89 10.56
CA PHE A 293 -5.39 11.19 10.01
C PHE A 293 -6.88 11.20 9.67
N ALA A 294 -7.40 10.14 9.03
CA ALA A 294 -8.82 9.99 8.77
C ALA A 294 -9.65 10.00 10.06
N LYS A 295 -9.20 9.25 11.08
CA LYS A 295 -9.82 9.22 12.43
C LYS A 295 -9.83 10.61 13.08
N LEU A 296 -8.73 11.35 13.00
CA LEU A 296 -8.65 12.72 13.51
C LEU A 296 -9.61 13.67 12.78
N VAL A 297 -9.68 13.58 11.45
CA VAL A 297 -10.60 14.40 10.64
C VAL A 297 -12.04 14.17 11.07
N ALA A 298 -12.47 12.91 11.17
CA ALA A 298 -13.83 12.59 11.58
C ALA A 298 -14.14 13.09 13.01
N GLN A 299 -13.20 12.89 13.93
CA GLN A 299 -13.35 13.37 15.31
C GLN A 299 -13.45 14.90 15.40
N GLU A 300 -12.63 15.65 14.67
CA GLU A 300 -12.67 17.12 14.68
C GLU A 300 -13.88 17.69 13.91
N LEU A 301 -14.50 16.90 13.03
CA LEU A 301 -15.75 17.25 12.35
C LEU A 301 -17.00 16.81 13.13
N GLY A 302 -16.85 15.99 14.17
CA GLY A 302 -17.97 15.46 14.95
C GLY A 302 -18.85 14.48 14.16
N CYS A 303 -18.27 13.76 13.19
CA CYS A 303 -18.99 12.82 12.34
C CYS A 303 -18.59 11.37 12.63
N THR A 304 -19.46 10.43 12.27
CA THR A 304 -19.19 8.99 12.37
C THR A 304 -18.23 8.58 11.25
N LEU A 305 -17.19 7.82 11.58
CA LEU A 305 -16.30 7.22 10.60
C LEU A 305 -16.61 5.72 10.50
N MET A 306 -17.07 5.26 9.34
CA MET A 306 -17.33 3.86 9.06
C MET A 306 -16.19 3.28 8.24
N GLU A 307 -15.50 2.27 8.76
CA GLU A 307 -14.35 1.62 8.13
C GLU A 307 -14.80 0.33 7.43
N VAL A 308 -14.34 0.13 6.19
CA VAL A 308 -14.58 -1.10 5.43
C VAL A 308 -13.68 -2.21 5.97
N SER A 309 -14.29 -3.31 6.40
CA SER A 309 -13.58 -4.41 7.03
C SER A 309 -12.59 -5.07 6.06
N ALA A 310 -11.38 -5.36 6.55
CA ALA A 310 -10.39 -6.15 5.84
C ALA A 310 -10.53 -7.66 6.13
N CYS A 311 -11.14 -8.02 7.26
CA CYS A 311 -11.37 -9.39 7.69
C CYS A 311 -12.86 -9.63 8.00
N ASN A 312 -13.32 -10.86 7.80
CA ASN A 312 -14.65 -11.30 8.23
C ASN A 312 -14.70 -11.53 9.75
N GLU A 313 -15.85 -11.99 10.27
CA GLU A 313 -16.01 -12.26 11.71
C GLU A 313 -15.14 -13.41 12.24
N ALA A 314 -14.75 -14.35 11.38
CA ALA A 314 -13.83 -15.44 11.71
C ALA A 314 -12.36 -15.00 11.71
N GLY A 315 -12.07 -13.77 11.25
CA GLY A 315 -10.73 -13.23 11.10
C GLY A 315 -10.07 -13.52 9.75
N ASP A 316 -10.76 -14.17 8.82
CA ASP A 316 -10.23 -14.45 7.49
C ASP A 316 -10.22 -13.18 6.63
N PRO A 317 -9.22 -13.00 5.76
CA PRO A 317 -9.15 -11.85 4.86
C PRO A 317 -10.34 -11.82 3.88
N ILE A 318 -10.88 -10.63 3.64
CA ILE A 318 -11.94 -10.37 2.66
C ILE A 318 -11.28 -9.94 1.34
N SER A 319 -11.71 -10.53 0.22
CA SER A 319 -11.21 -10.16 -1.11
C SER A 319 -11.48 -8.69 -1.46
N ALA A 320 -10.60 -8.09 -2.26
CA ALA A 320 -10.69 -6.69 -2.69
C ALA A 320 -12.05 -6.36 -3.35
N THR A 321 -12.56 -7.25 -4.22
CA THR A 321 -13.87 -7.10 -4.87
C THR A 321 -15.02 -7.03 -3.86
N ARG A 322 -14.97 -7.86 -2.82
CA ARG A 322 -15.99 -7.91 -1.79
C ARG A 322 -15.89 -6.75 -0.81
N ARG A 323 -14.68 -6.28 -0.49
CA ARG A 323 -14.46 -5.00 0.23
C ARG A 323 -15.07 -3.82 -0.54
N PHE A 324 -14.86 -3.77 -1.86
CA PHE A 324 -15.44 -2.72 -2.71
C PHE A 324 -16.98 -2.79 -2.79
N ARG A 325 -17.56 -4.00 -2.83
CA ARG A 325 -19.02 -4.17 -2.71
C ARG A 325 -19.55 -3.72 -1.36
N SER A 326 -18.82 -4.00 -0.29
CA SER A 326 -19.16 -3.60 1.09
C SER A 326 -19.19 -2.08 1.23
N HIS A 327 -18.20 -1.38 0.67
CA HIS A 327 -18.19 0.08 0.57
C HIS A 327 -19.46 0.62 -0.07
N ARG A 328 -19.85 0.05 -1.20
CA ARG A 328 -21.01 0.50 -1.99
C ARG A 328 -22.33 0.25 -1.28
N LEU A 329 -22.48 -0.92 -0.68
CA LEU A 329 -23.66 -1.25 0.11
C LEU A 329 -23.80 -0.33 1.33
N ALA A 330 -22.70 0.04 1.98
CA ALA A 330 -22.72 0.92 3.15
C ALA A 330 -23.23 2.35 2.84
N GLN A 331 -23.08 2.83 1.61
CA GLN A 331 -23.43 4.21 1.25
C GLN A 331 -24.88 4.60 1.51
N PRO A 332 -25.90 3.88 0.97
CA PRO A 332 -27.28 4.21 1.23
C PRO A 332 -27.66 4.03 2.72
N PHE A 333 -27.08 3.05 3.42
CA PHE A 333 -27.39 2.76 4.83
C PHE A 333 -27.06 3.91 5.78
N PHE A 334 -25.97 4.65 5.53
CA PHE A 334 -25.56 5.75 6.40
C PHE A 334 -25.80 7.14 5.80
N SER A 335 -26.56 7.22 4.69
CA SER A 335 -26.86 8.45 3.93
C SER A 335 -27.62 9.53 4.72
N GLN A 336 -28.38 9.13 5.75
CA GLN A 336 -29.13 10.06 6.60
C GLN A 336 -28.28 10.68 7.72
N GLY A 337 -27.12 10.10 8.02
CA GLY A 337 -26.22 10.54 9.10
C GLY A 337 -25.14 11.52 8.65
N HIS A 338 -24.40 12.07 9.63
CA HIS A 338 -23.12 12.73 9.37
C HIS A 338 -22.03 11.66 9.38
N THR A 339 -21.85 10.99 8.24
CA THR A 339 -20.99 9.81 8.13
C THR A 339 -19.96 9.97 7.03
N ILE A 340 -18.72 9.56 7.31
CA ILE A 340 -17.64 9.41 6.34
C ILE A 340 -17.30 7.93 6.25
N VAL A 341 -17.05 7.43 5.04
CA VAL A 341 -16.54 6.07 4.85
C VAL A 341 -15.02 6.09 4.70
N LEU A 342 -14.35 5.15 5.35
CA LEU A 342 -12.91 4.92 5.27
C LEU A 342 -12.66 3.60 4.53
N PHE A 343 -11.89 3.68 3.45
CA PHE A 343 -11.39 2.52 2.72
C PHE A 343 -9.86 2.48 2.84
N ASP A 344 -9.33 1.59 3.68
CA ASP A 344 -7.88 1.40 3.83
C ASP A 344 -7.34 0.40 2.78
N GLU A 345 -6.06 0.52 2.42
CA GLU A 345 -5.39 -0.34 1.43
C GLU A 345 -6.14 -0.45 0.09
N CYS A 346 -6.60 0.70 -0.42
CA CYS A 346 -7.43 0.73 -1.62
C CYS A 346 -6.69 0.33 -2.89
N GLU A 347 -5.35 0.34 -2.90
CA GLU A 347 -4.53 -0.17 -4.00
C GLU A 347 -4.88 -1.61 -4.37
N GLU A 348 -5.27 -2.45 -3.40
CA GLU A 348 -5.70 -3.82 -3.68
C GLU A 348 -6.90 -3.90 -4.63
N VAL A 349 -7.74 -2.86 -4.68
CA VAL A 349 -8.91 -2.77 -5.57
C VAL A 349 -8.53 -2.15 -6.91
N PHE A 350 -7.69 -1.11 -6.89
CA PHE A 350 -7.35 -0.34 -8.09
C PHE A 350 -6.26 -1.04 -8.95
N ASP A 351 -5.29 -1.70 -8.31
CA ASP A 351 -4.16 -2.39 -8.98
C ASP A 351 -4.55 -3.76 -9.52
N SER A 352 -5.57 -4.40 -8.93
CA SER A 352 -6.07 -5.69 -9.37
C SER A 352 -7.05 -5.59 -10.54
N ALA A 353 -7.53 -4.39 -10.87
CA ALA A 353 -8.42 -4.13 -12.00
C ALA A 353 -7.92 -4.68 -13.37
N PRO A 354 -6.60 -4.74 -13.67
CA PRO A 354 -6.05 -5.43 -14.83
C PRO A 354 -5.91 -6.95 -14.65
N MET A 355 -5.61 -7.44 -13.45
CA MET A 355 -5.39 -8.87 -13.18
C MET A 355 -6.69 -9.68 -13.17
N PHE A 356 -7.81 -9.06 -12.78
CA PHE A 356 -9.16 -9.62 -12.92
C PHE A 356 -9.62 -9.79 -14.39
N ALA A 357 -8.83 -9.29 -15.36
CA ALA A 357 -9.18 -9.29 -16.77
C ALA A 357 -8.31 -10.21 -17.63
N ALA A 358 -7.38 -10.98 -17.03
CA ALA A 358 -6.54 -11.92 -17.77
C ALA A 358 -7.31 -13.17 -18.29
N ASP A 359 -8.54 -13.39 -17.83
CA ASP A 359 -9.35 -14.59 -18.13
C ASP A 359 -10.58 -14.34 -19.03
N CYS A 360 -10.62 -13.24 -19.79
CA CYS A 360 -11.52 -13.16 -20.94
C CYS A 360 -10.80 -12.62 -22.18
N ASP A 361 -10.82 -13.42 -23.24
CA ASP A 361 -10.23 -13.13 -24.55
C ASP A 361 -10.75 -11.86 -25.26
N LYS A 362 -11.69 -11.10 -24.68
CA LYS A 362 -12.09 -9.76 -25.16
C LYS A 362 -12.53 -8.84 -24.00
N SER A 363 -11.69 -7.88 -23.64
CA SER A 363 -11.97 -6.61 -22.91
C SER A 363 -12.92 -6.61 -21.68
N PRO A 364 -12.59 -7.26 -20.54
CA PRO A 364 -13.24 -7.01 -19.23
C PRO A 364 -12.69 -5.79 -18.48
N THR A 365 -11.49 -5.32 -18.83
CA THR A 365 -10.83 -4.17 -18.18
C THR A 365 -11.68 -2.90 -18.25
N ALA A 366 -12.45 -2.69 -19.31
CA ALA A 366 -13.28 -1.50 -19.48
C ALA A 366 -14.51 -1.50 -18.55
N ALA A 367 -15.13 -2.66 -18.30
CA ALA A 367 -16.35 -2.74 -17.48
C ALA A 367 -16.06 -2.48 -16.00
N LEU A 368 -15.01 -3.11 -15.45
CA LEU A 368 -14.59 -2.87 -14.06
C LEU A 368 -14.04 -1.45 -13.87
N LYS A 369 -13.25 -0.93 -14.81
CA LYS A 369 -12.81 0.48 -14.81
C LYS A 369 -13.98 1.45 -14.85
N SER A 370 -14.93 1.23 -15.75
CA SER A 370 -16.16 2.03 -15.86
C SER A 370 -16.96 2.01 -14.55
N TYR A 371 -17.02 0.84 -13.90
CA TYR A 371 -17.73 0.66 -12.65
C TYR A 371 -17.08 1.36 -11.45
N ILE A 372 -15.76 1.28 -11.35
CA ILE A 372 -14.98 2.02 -10.35
C ILE A 372 -15.14 3.52 -10.58
N ASN A 373 -15.04 3.98 -11.83
CA ASN A 373 -15.24 5.38 -12.19
C ASN A 373 -16.62 5.89 -11.81
N GLN A 374 -17.68 5.13 -12.13
CA GLN A 374 -19.04 5.47 -11.77
C GLN A 374 -19.22 5.55 -10.25
N THR A 375 -18.61 4.62 -9.49
CA THR A 375 -18.66 4.64 -8.03
C THR A 375 -17.99 5.89 -7.44
N LEU A 376 -16.83 6.29 -7.98
CA LEU A 376 -16.15 7.52 -7.56
C LEU A 376 -16.91 8.79 -7.97
N GLU A 377 -17.68 8.76 -9.05
CA GLU A 377 -18.48 9.91 -9.48
C GLU A 377 -19.79 10.06 -8.70
N SER A 378 -20.38 8.94 -8.28
CA SER A 378 -21.74 8.90 -7.73
C SER A 378 -21.81 8.45 -6.28
N ASN A 379 -20.69 8.39 -5.54
CA ASN A 379 -20.75 8.00 -4.13
C ASN A 379 -21.55 9.04 -3.32
N ILE A 380 -22.53 8.56 -2.56
CA ILE A 380 -23.45 9.33 -1.72
C ILE A 380 -22.72 9.85 -0.48
N LEU A 381 -21.89 8.99 0.13
CA LEU A 381 -21.14 9.35 1.34
C LEU A 381 -19.72 9.81 0.98
N PRO A 382 -19.22 10.90 1.58
CA PRO A 382 -17.81 11.26 1.47
C PRO A 382 -16.92 10.09 1.87
N THR A 383 -15.97 9.73 1.01
CA THR A 383 -15.06 8.61 1.24
C THR A 383 -13.61 9.08 1.32
N ILE A 384 -12.91 8.66 2.37
CA ILE A 384 -11.47 8.78 2.50
C ILE A 384 -10.86 7.44 2.09
N TRP A 385 -10.01 7.48 1.07
CA TRP A 385 -9.29 6.35 0.51
C TRP A 385 -7.84 6.43 0.95
N ILE A 386 -7.29 5.33 1.45
CA ILE A 386 -5.90 5.26 1.87
C ILE A 386 -5.17 4.25 0.99
N ALA A 387 -3.98 4.63 0.53
CA ALA A 387 -3.10 3.75 -0.22
C ALA A 387 -1.66 3.77 0.28
N ASN A 388 -0.91 2.70 0.03
CA ASN A 388 0.54 2.71 0.28
C ASN A 388 1.32 3.28 -0.89
N SER A 389 0.96 2.89 -2.11
CA SER A 389 1.44 3.49 -3.35
C SER A 389 0.27 3.75 -4.30
N ILE A 390 0.49 4.65 -5.26
CA ILE A 390 -0.44 4.98 -6.34
C ILE A 390 0.20 4.78 -7.71
N ASP A 391 1.39 4.17 -7.79
CA ASP A 391 2.18 4.09 -9.03
C ASP A 391 1.43 3.35 -10.15
N ASN A 392 0.59 2.39 -9.78
CA ASN A 392 -0.21 1.58 -10.70
C ASN A 392 -1.63 2.12 -10.94
N PHE A 393 -1.99 3.26 -10.33
CA PHE A 393 -3.35 3.78 -10.45
C PHE A 393 -3.57 4.38 -11.85
N ASP A 394 -4.71 4.06 -12.46
CA ASP A 394 -5.13 4.71 -13.69
C ASP A 394 -5.37 6.22 -13.43
N LEU A 395 -4.84 7.07 -14.31
CA LEU A 395 -5.05 8.53 -14.23
C LEU A 395 -6.54 8.90 -14.25
N ALA A 396 -7.40 8.07 -14.83
CA ALA A 396 -8.84 8.22 -14.78
C ALA A 396 -9.38 8.18 -13.34
N TYR A 397 -8.83 7.32 -12.47
CA TYR A 397 -9.20 7.28 -11.06
C TYR A 397 -8.72 8.54 -10.34
N ILE A 398 -7.45 8.90 -10.55
CA ILE A 398 -6.81 10.05 -9.88
C ILE A 398 -7.60 11.34 -10.09
N ARG A 399 -8.11 11.58 -11.32
CA ARG A 399 -8.90 12.77 -11.66
C ARG A 399 -10.21 12.91 -10.89
N ARG A 400 -10.75 11.82 -10.33
CA ARG A 400 -12.03 11.79 -9.59
C ARG A 400 -11.86 11.94 -8.07
N PHE A 401 -10.61 12.00 -7.60
CA PHE A 401 -10.33 12.41 -6.23
C PHE A 401 -10.22 13.93 -6.19
N ALA A 402 -11.16 14.58 -5.50
CA ALA A 402 -11.15 16.03 -5.33
C ALA A 402 -9.91 16.52 -4.57
N ILE A 403 -9.40 15.70 -3.65
CA ILE A 403 -8.14 15.95 -2.94
C ILE A 403 -7.30 14.68 -3.00
N CYS A 404 -6.06 14.82 -3.45
CA CYS A 404 -5.04 13.77 -3.42
C CYS A 404 -3.74 14.35 -2.86
N PHE A 405 -3.13 13.69 -1.87
CA PHE A 405 -1.81 14.08 -1.36
C PHE A 405 -1.05 12.95 -0.69
N GLU A 406 0.28 13.07 -0.72
CA GLU A 406 1.19 12.16 -0.03
C GLU A 406 1.34 12.51 1.46
N MET A 407 1.18 11.49 2.31
CA MET A 407 1.49 11.54 3.74
C MET A 407 2.98 11.22 3.96
N ASN A 408 3.79 12.27 3.87
CA ASN A 408 5.24 12.18 4.03
C ASN A 408 5.65 11.75 5.44
N MET A 409 6.86 11.18 5.57
CA MET A 409 7.46 10.96 6.88
C MET A 409 7.60 12.27 7.67
N PRO A 410 7.30 12.28 8.97
CA PRO A 410 7.39 13.50 9.77
C PRO A 410 8.84 14.04 9.79
N PRO A 411 9.03 15.37 9.71
CA PRO A 411 10.36 15.98 9.81
C PRO A 411 10.97 15.74 11.19
N GLU A 412 12.30 15.89 11.32
CA GLU A 412 13.05 15.60 12.56
C GLU A 412 12.43 16.27 13.80
N THR A 413 12.07 17.56 13.69
CA THR A 413 11.45 18.33 14.79
C THR A 413 10.13 17.71 15.25
N GLN A 414 9.35 17.17 14.31
CA GLN A 414 8.09 16.53 14.59
C GLN A 414 8.27 15.10 15.10
N ARG A 415 9.21 14.33 14.54
CA ARG A 415 9.62 13.02 15.08
C ARG A 415 10.06 13.13 16.52
N LEU A 416 10.90 14.12 16.85
CA LEU A 416 11.36 14.35 18.22
C LEU A 416 10.19 14.60 19.18
N ARG A 417 9.17 15.37 18.76
CA ARG A 417 7.96 15.58 19.56
C ARG A 417 7.19 14.29 19.78
N LEU A 418 6.97 13.50 18.73
CA LEU A 418 6.28 12.21 18.82
C LEU A 418 7.01 11.26 19.76
N LEU A 419 8.34 11.17 19.62
CA LEU A 419 9.23 10.39 20.50
C LEU A 419 9.13 10.85 21.96
N LYS A 420 9.28 12.16 22.23
CA LYS A 420 9.17 12.73 23.59
C LYS A 420 7.82 12.43 24.25
N ARG A 421 6.74 12.45 23.47
CA ARG A 421 5.40 12.14 23.99
C ARG A 421 5.23 10.63 24.23
N ALA A 422 5.66 9.80 23.29
CA ALA A 422 5.48 8.36 23.35
C ALA A 422 6.27 7.73 24.49
N PHE A 423 7.54 8.15 24.65
CA PHE A 423 8.49 7.66 25.67
C PHE A 423 8.59 8.53 26.91
N LYS A 424 7.58 9.38 27.18
CA LYS A 424 7.60 10.35 28.28
C LYS A 424 7.96 9.68 29.61
N GLY A 425 9.09 10.10 30.21
CA GLY A 425 9.57 9.62 31.50
C GLY A 425 10.22 8.23 31.50
N ILE A 426 10.46 7.64 30.33
CA ILE A 426 11.01 6.28 30.17
C ILE A 426 12.42 6.33 29.56
N VAL A 427 12.60 7.15 28.53
CA VAL A 427 13.84 7.23 27.74
C VAL A 427 14.44 8.62 27.88
N ASN A 428 15.76 8.72 27.96
CA ASN A 428 16.48 9.98 28.16
C ASN A 428 16.46 10.88 26.90
N GLN A 429 16.77 12.16 27.07
CA GLN A 429 16.71 13.13 25.96
C GLN A 429 17.74 12.86 24.85
N LYS A 430 18.93 12.36 25.19
CA LYS A 430 19.99 12.04 24.20
C LYS A 430 19.51 10.98 23.22
N THR A 431 18.91 9.92 23.74
CA THR A 431 18.34 8.82 22.97
C THR A 431 17.24 9.28 22.02
N LEU A 432 16.34 10.11 22.53
CA LEU A 432 15.24 10.65 21.73
C LEU A 432 15.76 11.56 20.60
N CYS A 433 16.80 12.37 20.86
CA CYS A 433 17.42 13.21 19.83
C CYS A 433 18.14 12.38 18.76
N ALA A 434 18.88 11.33 19.13
CA ALA A 434 19.54 10.46 18.15
C ALA A 434 18.51 9.74 17.27
N ALA A 435 17.46 9.17 17.88
CA ALA A 435 16.38 8.54 17.15
C ALA A 435 15.69 9.54 16.20
N ALA A 436 15.42 10.77 16.65
CA ALA A 436 14.75 11.78 15.84
C ALA A 436 15.51 12.17 14.56
N LYS A 437 16.82 11.93 14.47
CA LYS A 437 17.62 12.18 13.26
C LYS A 437 17.34 11.15 12.16
N SER A 438 17.03 9.90 12.51
CA SER A 438 16.85 8.82 11.50
C SER A 438 15.55 8.98 10.71
N PRO A 439 15.60 9.31 9.40
CA PRO A 439 14.44 9.66 8.57
C PRO A 439 13.46 8.50 8.36
N ALA A 440 13.89 7.27 8.62
CA ALA A 440 13.08 6.07 8.46
C ALA A 440 12.15 5.78 9.65
N ILE A 441 12.27 6.51 10.77
CA ILE A 441 11.42 6.28 11.94
C ILE A 441 10.00 6.79 11.68
N SER A 442 9.06 5.86 11.50
CA SER A 442 7.65 6.17 11.33
C SER A 442 6.90 6.36 12.67
N PRO A 443 5.80 7.14 12.69
CA PRO A 443 4.90 7.23 13.84
C PRO A 443 4.43 5.87 14.38
N ALA A 444 4.13 4.91 13.50
CA ALA A 444 3.70 3.58 13.89
C ALA A 444 4.80 2.81 14.64
N LEU A 445 6.05 2.92 14.19
CA LEU A 445 7.20 2.33 14.87
C LEU A 445 7.35 2.94 16.28
N ILE A 446 7.29 4.27 16.39
CA ILE A 446 7.34 4.98 17.68
C ILE A 446 6.26 4.47 18.65
N SER A 447 5.01 4.37 18.19
CA SER A 447 3.91 3.90 19.04
C SER A 447 4.08 2.45 19.49
N LYS A 448 4.49 1.55 18.59
CA LYS A 448 4.69 0.13 18.91
C LYS A 448 5.83 -0.05 19.92
N SER A 449 6.97 0.58 19.67
CA SER A 449 8.12 0.53 20.58
C SER A 449 7.79 1.13 21.96
N ALA A 450 7.00 2.22 22.01
CA ALA A 450 6.56 2.82 23.26
C ALA A 450 5.61 1.93 24.07
N THR A 451 4.71 1.18 23.41
CA THR A 451 3.84 0.23 24.09
C THR A 451 4.64 -0.88 24.76
N VAL A 452 5.61 -1.47 24.05
CA VAL A 452 6.50 -2.51 24.59
C VAL A 452 7.29 -1.98 25.79
N LEU A 453 7.92 -0.80 25.64
CA LEU A 453 8.73 -0.21 26.70
C LEU A 453 7.93 0.18 27.94
N LYS A 454 6.70 0.66 27.78
CA LYS A 454 5.81 0.96 28.92
C LYS A 454 5.48 -0.28 29.73
N THR A 455 5.31 -1.43 29.07
CA THR A 455 5.05 -2.70 29.74
C THR A 455 6.27 -3.18 30.51
N ILE A 456 7.47 -3.10 29.89
CA ILE A 456 8.74 -3.46 30.55
C ILE A 456 9.00 -2.57 31.77
N ALA A 457 8.85 -1.25 31.62
CA ALA A 457 9.11 -0.29 32.69
C ALA A 457 8.21 -0.49 33.93
N LYS A 458 6.99 -1.02 33.75
CA LYS A 458 6.06 -1.31 34.86
C LYS A 458 6.53 -2.48 35.75
N ASN A 459 7.30 -3.42 35.21
CA ASN A 459 7.67 -4.65 35.91
C ASN A 459 8.95 -4.54 36.77
N LYS A 460 9.33 -3.32 37.21
CA LYS A 460 10.52 -3.04 38.05
C LYS A 460 11.77 -3.81 37.57
N THR A 461 12.09 -3.67 36.28
CA THR A 461 13.21 -4.37 35.63
C THR A 461 14.56 -3.70 35.92
N THR A 462 15.64 -4.48 35.92
CA THR A 462 17.04 -4.00 35.95
C THR A 462 17.59 -3.59 34.58
N LEU A 463 16.81 -3.73 33.51
CA LEU A 463 17.20 -3.46 32.13
C LEU A 463 17.38 -1.95 31.86
N ASP A 464 18.39 -1.59 31.07
CA ASP A 464 18.54 -0.23 30.56
C ASP A 464 17.49 0.05 29.47
N LEU A 465 16.46 0.79 29.85
CA LEU A 465 15.35 1.17 28.98
C LEU A 465 15.78 1.99 27.76
N ASN A 466 16.93 2.67 27.79
CA ASN A 466 17.46 3.41 26.64
C ASN A 466 18.01 2.44 25.59
N GLN A 467 18.82 1.46 26.01
CA GLN A 467 19.34 0.42 25.12
C GLN A 467 18.21 -0.40 24.52
N VAL A 468 17.22 -0.81 25.34
CA VAL A 468 16.04 -1.52 24.85
C VAL A 468 15.26 -0.69 23.83
N ALA A 469 15.10 0.63 24.06
CA ALA A 469 14.46 1.53 23.09
C ALA A 469 15.17 1.51 21.73
N LEU A 470 16.50 1.66 21.74
CA LEU A 470 17.31 1.69 20.54
C LEU A 470 17.32 0.36 19.82
N GLN A 471 17.40 -0.74 20.57
CA GLN A 471 17.35 -2.08 20.01
C GLN A 471 16.02 -2.28 19.26
N LEU A 472 14.88 -1.99 19.90
CA LEU A 472 13.56 -2.12 19.25
C LEU A 472 13.41 -1.25 17.99
N LEU A 473 14.00 -0.04 18.00
CA LEU A 473 14.00 0.83 16.83
C LEU A 473 14.94 0.30 15.73
N ASN A 474 16.17 -0.05 16.08
CA ASN A 474 17.20 -0.50 15.14
C ASN A 474 16.87 -1.86 14.52
N ASP A 475 16.26 -2.79 15.26
CA ASP A 475 15.84 -4.08 14.72
C ASP A 475 14.85 -3.89 13.56
N LYS A 476 13.92 -2.94 13.69
CA LYS A 476 13.01 -2.58 12.59
C LYS A 476 13.69 -1.83 11.46
N LEU A 477 14.65 -0.95 11.76
CA LEU A 477 15.42 -0.23 10.73
C LEU A 477 16.27 -1.20 9.89
N ARG A 478 16.93 -2.18 10.52
CA ARG A 478 17.68 -3.25 9.83
C ARG A 478 16.81 -4.01 8.84
N ILE A 479 15.62 -4.43 9.28
CA ILE A 479 14.66 -5.14 8.41
C ILE A 479 14.25 -4.26 7.21
N GLN A 480 14.16 -2.95 7.41
CA GLN A 480 13.83 -1.99 6.35
C GLN A 480 15.03 -1.56 5.50
N GLY A 481 16.23 -2.12 5.72
CA GLY A 481 17.46 -1.70 5.06
C GLY A 481 17.90 -0.26 5.40
N ALA A 482 17.35 0.31 6.45
CA ALA A 482 17.64 1.68 6.89
C ALA A 482 18.85 1.72 7.84
N THR A 483 19.56 2.85 7.84
CA THR A 483 20.72 3.07 8.71
C THR A 483 20.32 3.02 10.18
N GLU A 484 21.09 2.27 10.98
CA GLU A 484 20.89 2.17 12.42
C GLU A 484 21.11 3.51 13.12
N ILE A 485 20.33 3.72 14.19
CA ILE A 485 20.53 4.79 15.15
C ILE A 485 21.76 4.41 15.97
N ALA A 486 22.88 5.04 15.66
CA ALA A 486 24.05 4.98 16.52
C ALA A 486 23.84 5.91 17.72
N MET A 487 23.92 5.35 18.94
CA MET A 487 24.39 6.12 20.09
C MET A 487 25.85 6.38 19.84
N ASN A 488 26.15 7.52 19.21
CA ASN A 488 27.49 8.03 19.41
C ASN A 488 27.53 8.36 20.91
N ASP A 489 28.27 7.56 21.68
CA ASP A 489 28.80 8.05 22.94
C ASP A 489 29.33 9.45 22.64
N ASP A 490 28.83 10.43 23.40
CA ASP A 490 29.29 11.83 23.35
C ASP A 490 30.75 11.96 23.85
N ALA A 491 31.63 11.05 23.44
CA ALA A 491 33.08 11.10 23.46
C ALA A 491 33.68 11.21 22.03
N ILE A 492 32.84 11.36 21.01
CA ILE A 492 33.22 12.01 19.73
C ILE A 492 32.22 13.15 19.45
N ALA A 493 31.92 13.95 20.46
CA ALA A 493 31.56 15.33 20.24
C ALA A 493 32.82 16.04 19.73
N ASP A 494 32.70 16.65 18.55
CA ASP A 494 33.77 17.34 17.81
C ASP A 494 34.97 16.47 17.40
N LYS A 495 35.03 16.11 16.11
CA LYS A 495 36.28 16.09 15.33
C LYS A 495 36.05 15.83 13.83
N PRO A 496 36.68 16.60 12.93
CA PRO A 496 37.02 18.02 13.03
C PRO A 496 35.81 18.85 12.58
N ARG A 497 35.62 20.04 13.17
CA ARG A 497 34.85 21.09 12.50
C ARG A 497 35.49 21.24 11.12
N PHE A 498 34.75 20.94 10.04
CA PHE A 498 35.08 21.52 8.75
C PHE A 498 35.19 23.01 8.99
N ASP A 499 36.43 23.51 8.97
CA ASP A 499 36.75 24.91 9.16
C ASP A 499 37.18 25.41 7.78
N PRO A 500 36.42 26.34 7.17
CA PRO A 500 36.81 26.96 5.92
C PRO A 500 38.25 27.48 5.92
N ALA A 501 38.82 27.84 7.07
CA ALA A 501 40.21 28.27 7.20
C ALA A 501 41.25 27.19 6.83
N PHE A 502 40.89 25.91 6.91
CA PHE A 502 41.74 24.78 6.52
C PHE A 502 41.45 24.27 5.10
N ILE A 503 40.71 25.03 4.31
CA ILE A 503 40.43 24.72 2.92
C ILE A 503 41.16 25.73 2.05
N HIS A 504 41.93 25.23 1.08
CA HIS A 504 42.49 26.07 0.03
C HIS A 504 41.53 26.03 -1.16
N CYS A 505 40.70 27.06 -1.27
CA CYS A 505 39.74 27.25 -2.36
C CYS A 505 40.08 28.56 -3.07
N ASP A 506 39.92 28.59 -4.39
CA ASP A 506 40.12 29.79 -5.22
C ASP A 506 39.09 30.90 -4.96
N ALA A 507 37.99 30.56 -4.29
CA ALA A 507 36.98 31.49 -3.79
C ALA A 507 36.72 31.34 -2.29
N SER A 508 36.25 32.41 -1.67
CA SER A 508 35.90 32.47 -0.25
C SER A 508 34.57 31.74 0.01
N LEU A 509 34.64 30.59 0.69
CA LEU A 509 33.45 29.84 1.10
C LEU A 509 32.47 30.65 1.98
N PRO A 510 32.93 31.51 2.92
CA PRO A 510 32.04 32.41 3.66
C PRO A 510 31.26 33.37 2.78
N ASP A 511 31.89 33.96 1.75
CA ASP A 511 31.21 34.92 0.87
C ASP A 511 30.16 34.22 0.00
N ILE A 512 30.47 33.00 -0.47
CA ILE A 512 29.54 32.14 -1.21
C ILE A 512 28.33 31.76 -0.34
N LEU A 513 28.57 31.42 0.93
CA LEU A 513 27.51 31.13 1.89
C LEU A 513 26.57 32.33 2.07
N ASP A 514 27.11 33.55 2.19
CA ASP A 514 26.30 34.76 2.32
C ASP A 514 25.52 35.08 1.04
N GLY A 515 26.12 34.89 -0.13
CA GLY A 515 25.41 35.00 -1.42
C GLY A 515 24.25 34.01 -1.54
N MET A 516 24.47 32.75 -1.14
CA MET A 516 23.41 31.72 -1.13
C MET A 516 22.28 32.04 -0.15
N ARG A 517 22.59 32.63 1.02
CA ARG A 517 21.55 33.06 1.98
C ARG A 517 20.64 34.13 1.39
N GLN A 518 21.17 35.05 0.59
CA GLN A 518 20.40 36.16 0.01
C GLN A 518 19.51 35.70 -1.15
N ASN A 519 20.04 34.84 -2.02
CA ASN A 519 19.34 34.43 -3.24
C ASN A 519 18.49 33.17 -3.07
N GLY A 520 18.75 32.34 -2.05
CA GLY A 520 18.03 31.08 -1.81
C GLY A 520 18.26 29.99 -2.86
N GLN A 521 19.14 30.23 -3.83
CA GLN A 521 19.49 29.36 -4.95
C GLN A 521 21.01 29.38 -5.18
N GLY A 522 21.54 28.33 -5.81
CA GLY A 522 22.93 28.33 -6.28
C GLY A 522 23.38 26.97 -6.79
N ARG A 523 24.07 26.97 -7.92
CA ARG A 523 24.55 25.77 -8.63
C ARG A 523 26.07 25.79 -8.63
N LEU A 524 26.69 24.99 -7.77
CA LEU A 524 28.15 24.92 -7.63
C LEU A 524 28.70 23.62 -8.18
N ILE A 525 29.87 23.69 -8.82
CA ILE A 525 30.71 22.52 -9.05
C ILE A 525 32.03 22.67 -8.28
N LEU A 526 32.32 21.71 -7.41
CA LEU A 526 33.53 21.64 -6.58
C LEU A 526 34.50 20.66 -7.24
N PHE A 527 35.71 21.09 -7.56
CA PHE A 527 36.69 20.23 -8.20
C PHE A 527 38.09 20.34 -7.61
N GLY A 528 38.87 19.27 -7.71
CA GLY A 528 40.26 19.25 -7.25
C GLY A 528 40.70 17.88 -6.72
N PRO A 529 41.93 17.74 -6.20
CA PRO A 529 42.46 16.47 -5.73
C PRO A 529 41.60 15.78 -4.65
N PRO A 530 41.66 14.45 -4.50
CA PRO A 530 40.93 13.76 -3.44
C PRO A 530 41.44 14.17 -2.05
N GLY A 531 40.51 14.29 -1.10
CA GLY A 531 40.83 14.65 0.29
C GLY A 531 40.97 16.16 0.56
N THR A 532 40.70 17.03 -0.42
CA THR A 532 40.73 18.50 -0.22
C THR A 532 39.51 19.08 0.50
N GLY A 533 38.49 18.25 0.80
CA GLY A 533 37.32 18.65 1.60
C GLY A 533 36.04 18.98 0.82
N LYS A 534 35.97 18.69 -0.48
CA LYS A 534 34.78 18.94 -1.33
C LYS A 534 33.47 18.40 -0.73
N THR A 535 33.45 17.12 -0.35
CA THR A 535 32.27 16.48 0.27
C THR A 535 31.83 17.19 1.56
N GLU A 536 32.78 17.53 2.42
CA GLU A 536 32.51 18.18 3.70
C GLU A 536 32.10 19.66 3.53
N ALA A 537 32.54 20.32 2.46
CA ALA A 537 32.14 21.69 2.14
C ALA A 537 30.62 21.81 1.91
N GLY A 538 30.02 20.88 1.17
CA GLY A 538 28.57 20.89 0.96
C GLY A 538 27.77 20.60 2.23
N LYS A 539 28.24 19.68 3.08
CA LYS A 539 27.67 19.46 4.43
C LYS A 539 27.75 20.72 5.29
N TRP A 540 28.88 21.40 5.27
CA TRP A 540 29.08 22.64 6.02
C TRP A 540 28.18 23.76 5.51
N LEU A 541 28.03 23.91 4.20
CA LEU A 541 27.11 24.88 3.59
C LEU A 541 25.67 24.60 4.02
N ALA A 542 25.19 23.35 3.89
CA ALA A 542 23.83 22.98 4.28
C ALA A 542 23.55 23.28 5.76
N LYS A 543 24.48 22.89 6.64
CA LYS A 543 24.39 23.17 8.08
C LYS A 543 24.40 24.67 8.39
N SER A 544 25.23 25.44 7.71
CA SER A 544 25.37 26.89 7.91
C SER A 544 24.19 27.69 7.35
N LEU A 545 23.46 27.11 6.39
CA LEU A 545 22.21 27.64 5.85
C LEU A 545 20.96 27.17 6.63
N GLY A 546 21.10 26.18 7.52
CA GLY A 546 19.97 25.59 8.24
C GLY A 546 19.06 24.73 7.35
N LEU A 547 19.59 24.19 6.26
CA LEU A 547 18.86 23.37 5.31
C LEU A 547 19.14 21.87 5.54
N PRO A 548 18.17 20.97 5.27
CA PRO A 548 18.47 19.55 5.16
C PRO A 548 19.54 19.30 4.08
N HIS A 549 20.40 18.29 4.28
CA HIS A 549 21.43 17.91 3.32
C HIS A 549 21.05 16.57 2.68
N LEU A 550 20.84 16.56 1.36
CA LEU A 550 20.63 15.35 0.57
C LEU A 550 21.88 15.08 -0.25
N SER A 551 22.62 14.03 0.10
CA SER A 551 23.84 13.65 -0.59
C SER A 551 23.64 12.32 -1.29
N PHE A 552 23.95 12.27 -2.58
CA PHE A 552 23.96 11.04 -3.38
C PHE A 552 25.35 10.83 -3.95
N LYS A 553 25.85 9.60 -3.88
CA LYS A 553 27.02 9.19 -4.64
C LYS A 553 26.59 8.74 -6.03
N ALA A 554 27.52 8.72 -6.96
CA ALA A 554 27.31 8.13 -8.27
C ALA A 554 26.67 6.73 -8.24
N SER A 555 27.12 5.85 -7.35
CA SER A 555 26.57 4.49 -7.19
C SER A 555 25.10 4.46 -6.80
N ASP A 556 24.60 5.50 -6.12
CA ASP A 556 23.23 5.56 -5.62
C ASP A 556 22.24 5.91 -6.74
N LEU A 557 22.74 6.42 -7.86
CA LEU A 557 21.93 6.87 -9.00
C LEU A 557 21.97 5.87 -10.17
N LEU A 558 22.92 4.93 -10.16
CA LEU A 558 23.10 3.94 -11.22
C LEU A 558 22.19 2.72 -11.03
N SER A 559 21.49 2.32 -12.08
CA SER A 559 20.70 1.09 -12.17
C SER A 559 21.11 0.27 -13.40
N PRO A 560 21.07 -1.08 -13.34
CA PRO A 560 21.28 -1.93 -14.52
C PRO A 560 20.16 -1.82 -15.57
N PHE A 561 19.01 -1.24 -15.23
CA PHE A 561 17.85 -1.11 -16.13
C PHE A 561 17.82 0.24 -16.86
N VAL A 562 17.54 0.21 -18.16
CA VAL A 562 17.51 1.41 -19.01
C VAL A 562 16.33 2.30 -18.60
N GLY A 563 16.58 3.59 -18.32
CA GLY A 563 15.55 4.56 -17.94
C GLY A 563 15.40 4.79 -16.43
N GLU A 564 15.86 3.86 -15.59
CA GLU A 564 15.75 4.00 -14.14
C GLU A 564 16.75 5.01 -13.56
N CYS A 565 17.93 5.14 -14.17
CA CYS A 565 18.92 6.15 -13.77
C CYS A 565 18.34 7.56 -13.91
N GLU A 566 17.66 7.85 -15.02
CA GLU A 566 17.01 9.12 -15.28
C GLU A 566 15.88 9.40 -14.27
N GLN A 567 15.09 8.38 -13.94
CA GLN A 567 14.04 8.48 -12.92
C GLN A 567 14.64 8.76 -11.53
N ASN A 568 15.73 8.10 -11.16
CA ASN A 568 16.43 8.31 -9.88
C ASN A 568 16.96 9.74 -9.76
N ILE A 569 17.52 10.28 -10.83
CA ILE A 569 18.01 11.67 -10.89
C ILE A 569 16.83 12.65 -10.74
N ALA A 570 15.77 12.49 -11.53
CA ALA A 570 14.59 13.35 -11.44
C ALA A 570 13.95 13.29 -10.04
N ALA A 571 13.88 12.09 -9.45
CA ALA A 571 13.38 11.89 -8.10
C ALA A 571 14.26 12.59 -7.04
N ALA A 572 15.59 12.57 -7.20
CA ALA A 572 16.51 13.25 -6.29
C ALA A 572 16.30 14.77 -6.29
N PHE A 573 16.21 15.40 -7.48
CA PHE A 573 15.93 16.82 -7.62
C PHE A 573 14.53 17.20 -7.11
N LYS A 574 13.49 16.42 -7.47
CA LYS A 574 12.13 16.61 -6.97
C LYS A 574 12.06 16.53 -5.44
N ARG A 575 12.72 15.54 -4.85
CA ARG A 575 12.79 15.37 -3.39
C ARG A 575 13.50 16.54 -2.73
N ALA A 576 14.60 17.02 -3.31
CA ALA A 576 15.31 18.20 -2.80
C ALA A 576 14.43 19.46 -2.83
N GLY A 577 13.69 19.67 -3.91
CA GLY A 577 12.75 20.80 -4.04
C GLY A 577 11.60 20.72 -3.02
N GLN A 578 10.98 19.55 -2.87
CA GLN A 578 9.90 19.33 -1.91
C GLN A 578 10.34 19.51 -0.44
N THR A 579 11.56 19.09 -0.11
CA THR A 579 12.11 19.19 1.25
C THR A 579 12.88 20.48 1.53
N LYS A 580 13.05 21.34 0.51
CA LYS A 580 13.91 22.54 0.54
C LYS A 580 15.31 22.21 1.05
N ALA A 581 15.88 21.11 0.55
CA ALA A 581 17.19 20.62 0.93
C ALA A 581 18.28 21.14 -0.01
N LEU A 582 19.51 21.26 0.50
CA LEU A 582 20.71 21.34 -0.34
C LEU A 582 20.97 19.96 -0.93
N LEU A 583 20.97 19.88 -2.26
CA LEU A 583 21.26 18.65 -3.01
C LEU A 583 22.74 18.60 -3.36
N GLN A 584 23.40 17.50 -3.04
CA GLN A 584 24.80 17.27 -3.36
C GLN A 584 25.00 15.94 -4.08
N PHE A 585 25.61 15.98 -5.26
CA PHE A 585 26.10 14.81 -5.96
C PHE A 585 27.62 14.72 -5.81
N ASP A 586 28.09 13.63 -5.20
CA ASP A 586 29.52 13.38 -5.01
C ASP A 586 30.04 12.33 -6.00
N GLU A 587 31.31 12.49 -6.40
CA GLU A 587 32.02 11.61 -7.33
C GLU A 587 31.36 11.57 -8.72
N VAL A 588 30.93 12.74 -9.20
CA VAL A 588 30.26 12.85 -10.50
C VAL A 588 31.19 12.52 -11.68
N ASP A 589 32.50 12.44 -11.45
CA ASP A 589 33.50 11.97 -12.43
C ASP A 589 33.27 10.54 -12.89
N SER A 590 32.62 9.68 -12.10
CA SER A 590 32.38 8.30 -12.52
C SER A 590 31.37 8.17 -13.67
N PHE A 591 30.59 9.23 -13.96
CA PHE A 591 29.59 9.22 -15.03
C PHE A 591 29.54 10.48 -15.91
N LEU A 592 30.14 11.59 -15.50
CA LEU A 592 30.31 12.79 -16.35
C LEU A 592 31.52 12.70 -17.27
N SER A 593 32.20 11.55 -17.34
CA SER A 593 33.36 11.35 -18.21
C SER A 593 33.02 11.61 -19.67
N GLN A 594 34.00 12.15 -20.42
CA GLN A 594 33.79 12.78 -21.73
C GLN A 594 32.79 12.04 -22.61
N ARG A 595 31.76 12.77 -23.06
CA ARG A 595 30.74 12.34 -24.03
C ARG A 595 31.32 11.60 -25.26
N ALA A 596 32.58 11.87 -25.61
CA ALA A 596 33.30 11.27 -26.72
C ALA A 596 33.96 9.90 -26.43
N GLN A 597 34.20 9.56 -25.16
CA GLN A 597 34.86 8.29 -24.76
C GLN A 597 33.88 7.22 -24.27
N SER A 598 32.62 7.58 -23.94
CA SER A 598 31.61 6.59 -23.54
C SER A 598 30.94 5.97 -24.77
N ASN A 599 31.25 4.70 -25.09
CA ASN A 599 30.54 3.92 -26.12
C ASN A 599 29.09 3.54 -25.72
N GLN A 600 28.61 4.01 -24.56
CA GLN A 600 27.35 3.59 -23.97
C GLN A 600 26.31 4.73 -24.01
N LYS A 601 25.26 4.55 -24.81
CA LYS A 601 24.18 5.53 -25.03
C LYS A 601 23.47 5.96 -23.74
N TRP A 602 23.41 5.08 -22.73
CA TRP A 602 22.76 5.35 -21.45
C TRP A 602 23.51 6.38 -20.59
N THR A 603 24.84 6.50 -20.72
CA THR A 603 25.60 7.52 -20.00
C THR A 603 25.24 8.92 -20.51
N ILE A 604 25.04 9.06 -21.83
CA ILE A 604 24.69 10.33 -22.47
C ILE A 604 23.29 10.81 -22.04
N THR A 605 22.30 9.91 -21.99
CA THR A 605 20.93 10.24 -21.57
C THR A 605 20.88 10.67 -20.11
N MET A 606 21.61 9.97 -19.25
CA MET A 606 21.73 10.29 -17.84
C MET A 606 22.35 11.68 -17.58
N VAL A 607 23.45 12.01 -18.27
CA VAL A 607 24.07 13.35 -18.16
C VAL A 607 23.12 14.44 -18.64
N ASN A 608 22.38 14.20 -19.72
CA ASN A 608 21.39 15.16 -20.22
C ASN A 608 20.23 15.36 -19.22
N GLN A 609 19.80 14.32 -18.52
CA GLN A 609 18.79 14.44 -17.47
C GLN A 609 19.32 15.35 -16.34
N ILE A 610 20.54 15.14 -15.86
CA ILE A 610 21.14 15.99 -14.81
C ILE A 610 21.16 17.45 -15.24
N LEU A 611 21.60 17.74 -16.47
CA LEU A 611 21.65 19.11 -16.97
C LEU A 611 20.24 19.74 -17.06
N THR A 612 19.24 18.97 -17.48
CA THR A 612 17.84 19.41 -17.55
C THR A 612 17.29 19.73 -16.16
N GLU A 613 17.59 18.88 -15.18
CA GLU A 613 17.19 19.11 -13.79
C GLU A 613 17.90 20.32 -13.20
N ILE A 614 19.21 20.49 -13.42
CA ILE A 614 19.97 21.67 -12.95
C ILE A 614 19.33 22.96 -13.46
N ASP A 615 18.95 23.02 -14.74
CA ASP A 615 18.35 24.21 -15.35
C ASP A 615 17.02 24.61 -14.68
N SER A 616 16.19 23.62 -14.36
CA SER A 616 14.86 23.81 -13.78
C SER A 616 14.85 23.88 -12.25
N PHE A 617 15.96 23.51 -11.59
CA PHE A 617 16.00 23.43 -10.14
C PHE A 617 16.12 24.82 -9.50
N GLU A 618 15.08 25.19 -8.75
CA GLU A 618 14.99 26.41 -7.93
C GLU A 618 15.47 26.14 -6.49
N GLY A 619 16.73 25.73 -6.34
CA GLY A 619 17.33 25.41 -5.04
C GLY A 619 18.85 25.49 -5.05
N ILE A 620 19.48 24.90 -4.04
CA ILE A 620 20.95 24.85 -3.95
C ILE A 620 21.43 23.45 -4.33
N PHE A 621 22.21 23.39 -5.42
CA PHE A 621 22.78 22.17 -5.96
C PHE A 621 24.31 22.25 -5.95
N ILE A 622 24.97 21.18 -5.51
CA ILE A 622 26.42 21.05 -5.48
C ILE A 622 26.82 19.74 -6.16
N ALA A 623 27.72 19.81 -7.13
CA ALA A 623 28.37 18.63 -7.72
C ALA A 623 29.85 18.60 -7.32
N SER A 624 30.38 17.44 -6.90
CA SER A 624 31.80 17.28 -6.56
C SER A 624 32.52 16.31 -7.50
N THR A 625 33.65 16.71 -8.07
CA THR A 625 34.48 15.88 -8.97
C THR A 625 35.96 15.92 -8.61
N ASN A 626 36.70 14.82 -8.83
CA ASN A 626 38.16 14.85 -8.75
C ASN A 626 38.82 15.17 -10.11
N ARG A 627 38.06 15.07 -11.22
CA ARG A 627 38.57 15.17 -12.59
C ARG A 627 37.70 16.13 -13.41
N ILE A 628 37.95 17.43 -13.25
CA ILE A 628 37.23 18.46 -14.01
C ILE A 628 37.50 18.38 -15.52
N SER A 629 38.67 17.86 -15.92
CA SER A 629 39.08 17.64 -17.31
C SER A 629 38.16 16.69 -18.08
N ASP A 630 37.46 15.84 -17.35
CA ASP A 630 36.64 14.78 -17.93
C ASP A 630 35.23 15.30 -18.24
N ILE A 631 34.87 16.49 -17.73
CA ILE A 631 33.54 17.11 -17.87
C ILE A 631 33.53 18.05 -19.09
N ASP A 632 32.50 17.93 -19.92
CA ASP A 632 32.30 18.79 -21.10
C ASP A 632 32.06 20.27 -20.70
N GLU A 633 32.64 21.19 -21.46
CA GLU A 633 32.53 22.64 -21.26
C GLU A 633 31.06 23.10 -21.31
N ALA A 634 30.23 22.47 -22.15
CA ALA A 634 28.80 22.77 -22.22
C ALA A 634 28.05 22.48 -20.91
N ALA A 635 28.49 21.47 -20.15
CA ALA A 635 27.92 21.15 -18.83
C ALA A 635 28.37 22.16 -17.77
N LEU A 636 29.64 22.59 -17.82
CA LEU A 636 30.19 23.57 -16.87
C LEU A 636 29.46 24.92 -16.93
N ARG A 637 28.98 25.33 -18.11
CA ARG A 637 28.21 26.57 -18.29
C ARG A 637 26.83 26.59 -17.59
N ARG A 638 26.35 25.45 -17.07
CA ARG A 638 25.08 25.37 -16.30
C ARG A 638 25.26 25.56 -14.80
N PHE A 639 26.50 25.56 -14.33
CA PHE A 639 26.85 25.92 -12.96
C PHE A 639 27.10 27.42 -12.87
N ASP A 640 26.62 28.03 -11.78
CA ASP A 640 26.82 29.45 -11.51
C ASP A 640 28.28 29.73 -11.12
N MET A 641 28.93 28.77 -10.45
CA MET A 641 30.34 28.87 -10.05
C MET A 641 31.05 27.52 -10.12
N CYS A 642 32.29 27.56 -10.61
CA CYS A 642 33.25 26.46 -10.57
C CYS A 642 34.33 26.76 -9.51
N LEU A 643 34.39 25.95 -8.46
CA LEU A 643 35.27 26.17 -7.30
C LEU A 643 36.43 25.17 -7.28
N LYS A 644 37.66 25.67 -7.38
CA LYS A 644 38.88 24.86 -7.33
C LYS A 644 39.34 24.67 -5.90
N PHE A 645 39.35 23.44 -5.43
CA PHE A 645 39.93 23.00 -4.17
C PHE A 645 41.35 22.48 -4.42
N ASP A 646 42.36 23.17 -3.89
CA ASP A 646 43.75 22.84 -4.09
C ASP A 646 44.39 22.26 -2.81
N PHE A 647 45.66 21.86 -2.91
CA PHE A 647 46.45 21.42 -1.78
C PHE A 647 46.68 22.56 -0.77
N LEU A 648 46.88 22.19 0.50
CA LEU A 648 47.07 23.16 1.59
C LEU A 648 48.26 24.10 1.33
N THR A 649 48.06 25.38 1.62
CA THR A 649 49.18 26.35 1.67
C THR A 649 50.13 26.03 2.84
N SER A 650 51.37 26.51 2.79
CA SER A 650 52.34 26.32 3.89
C SER A 650 51.88 26.88 5.23
N ALA A 651 51.05 27.94 5.22
CA ALA A 651 50.45 28.48 6.44
C ALA A 651 49.35 27.56 6.99
N GLN A 652 48.48 27.06 6.11
CA GLN A 652 47.39 26.15 6.49
C GLN A 652 47.90 24.78 6.94
N SER A 653 48.92 24.24 6.28
CA SER A 653 49.53 22.94 6.65
C SER A 653 50.17 22.99 8.03
N LEU A 654 50.88 24.08 8.37
CA LEU A 654 51.41 24.29 9.72
C LEU A 654 50.28 24.38 10.75
N ARG A 655 49.24 25.16 10.46
CA ARG A 655 48.13 25.37 11.40
C ARG A 655 47.35 24.08 11.66
N LEU A 656 47.11 23.31 10.61
CA LEU A 656 46.43 22.02 10.70
C LEU A 656 47.30 20.95 11.38
N PHE A 657 48.62 20.99 11.17
CA PHE A 657 49.58 20.15 11.91
C PHE A 657 49.55 20.45 13.41
N LYS A 658 49.63 21.73 13.80
CA LYS A 658 49.53 22.14 15.21
C LYS A 658 48.19 21.70 15.83
N ALA A 659 47.09 21.87 15.10
CA ALA A 659 45.77 21.41 15.56
C ALA A 659 45.74 19.88 15.74
N THR A 660 46.30 19.13 14.79
CA THR A 660 46.37 17.65 14.85
C THR A 660 47.26 17.18 16.01
N CYS A 661 48.40 17.84 16.25
CA CYS A 661 49.27 17.52 17.39
C CYS A 661 48.59 17.83 18.73
N ALA A 662 47.92 18.98 18.86
CA ALA A 662 47.16 19.32 20.05
C ALA A 662 46.04 18.30 20.31
N GLU A 663 45.39 17.86 19.24
CA GLU A 663 44.32 16.86 19.26
C GLU A 663 44.79 15.47 19.72
N LEU A 664 46.05 15.12 19.44
CA LEU A 664 46.72 13.89 19.86
C LEU A 664 47.49 14.06 21.17
N GLU A 665 47.30 15.19 21.87
CA GLU A 665 47.97 15.54 23.14
C GLU A 665 49.52 15.59 23.04
N ILE A 666 50.06 15.85 21.86
CA ILE A 666 51.50 15.94 21.59
C ILE A 666 51.98 17.37 21.89
N LYS A 667 52.91 17.51 22.85
CA LYS A 667 53.48 18.81 23.25
C LYS A 667 54.94 19.00 22.85
N SER A 668 55.70 17.93 22.64
CA SER A 668 57.13 17.99 22.30
C SER A 668 57.37 18.08 20.79
N ASP A 669 58.42 18.81 20.40
CA ASP A 669 58.97 18.92 19.03
C ASP A 669 58.00 19.43 17.95
N VAL A 670 56.82 19.95 18.33
CA VAL A 670 55.78 20.41 17.39
C VAL A 670 56.27 21.58 16.53
N GLU A 671 57.02 22.54 17.09
CA GLU A 671 57.55 23.67 16.32
C GLU A 671 58.67 23.23 15.35
N ILE A 672 59.52 22.28 15.78
CA ILE A 672 60.63 21.76 14.98
C ILE A 672 60.09 21.02 13.75
N TRP A 673 59.16 20.09 13.95
CA TRP A 673 58.56 19.34 12.87
C TRP A 673 57.54 20.14 12.07
N GLY A 674 56.93 21.17 12.67
CA GLY A 674 56.07 22.13 11.98
C GLY A 674 56.79 22.81 10.81
N ALA A 675 58.02 23.28 11.01
CA ALA A 675 58.83 23.87 9.95
C ALA A 675 59.13 22.87 8.80
N SER A 676 59.26 21.57 9.12
CA SER A 676 59.43 20.51 8.14
C SER A 676 58.14 20.22 7.36
N VAL A 677 56.97 20.27 8.01
CA VAL A 677 55.65 20.10 7.36
C VAL A 677 55.39 21.19 6.33
N GLN A 678 55.83 22.43 6.58
CA GLN A 678 55.66 23.55 5.64
C GLN A 678 56.36 23.34 4.29
N LYS A 679 57.38 22.47 4.25
CA LYS A 679 58.12 22.09 3.04
C LYS A 679 57.47 20.95 2.26
N LEU A 680 56.47 20.26 2.85
CA LEU A 680 55.72 19.22 2.16
C LEU A 680 54.75 19.84 1.15
N ILE A 681 54.76 19.30 -0.05
CA ILE A 681 53.84 19.65 -1.13
C ILE A 681 52.75 18.57 -1.25
N ASN A 682 51.62 18.93 -1.86
CA ASN A 682 50.49 18.03 -2.12
C ASN A 682 49.80 17.47 -0.86
N LEU A 683 49.87 18.21 0.25
CA LEU A 683 49.14 17.89 1.47
C LEU A 683 47.66 18.28 1.34
N THR A 684 46.77 17.40 1.80
CA THR A 684 45.33 17.67 1.89
C THR A 684 44.83 17.52 3.33
N PRO A 685 43.73 18.17 3.72
CA PRO A 685 43.08 17.93 5.02
C PRO A 685 42.79 16.44 5.26
N GLY A 686 42.47 15.69 4.20
CA GLY A 686 42.25 14.25 4.26
C GLY A 686 43.45 13.45 4.77
N ASP A 687 44.68 13.90 4.51
CA ASP A 687 45.90 13.24 5.01
C ASP A 687 45.99 13.34 6.54
N PHE A 688 45.66 14.51 7.10
CA PHE A 688 45.61 14.73 8.55
C PHE A 688 44.47 13.93 9.19
N ALA A 689 43.28 13.93 8.55
CA ALA A 689 42.14 13.12 9.00
C ALA A 689 42.43 11.61 8.96
N GLN A 690 43.26 11.15 8.02
CA GLN A 690 43.71 9.76 7.99
C GLN A 690 44.61 9.43 9.20
N ILE A 691 45.52 10.33 9.57
CA ILE A 691 46.38 10.15 10.75
C ILE A 691 45.55 10.10 12.03
N LEU A 692 44.57 11.00 12.19
CA LEU A 692 43.65 11.00 13.34
C LEU A 692 42.76 9.75 13.40
N ARG A 693 42.51 9.08 12.27
CA ARG A 693 41.83 7.77 12.26
C ARG A 693 42.78 6.65 12.65
N GLN A 694 44.03 6.69 12.18
CA GLN A 694 45.07 5.71 12.51
C GLN A 694 45.48 5.76 13.98
N SER A 695 45.45 6.93 14.61
CA SER A 695 45.78 7.12 16.02
C SER A 695 44.89 6.34 16.98
N LYS A 696 43.67 5.99 16.57
CA LYS A 696 42.79 5.11 17.33
C LYS A 696 43.37 3.69 17.49
N PHE A 697 44.23 3.26 16.58
CA PHE A 697 44.83 1.93 16.54
C PHE A 697 46.28 1.90 17.03
N VAL A 698 47.01 3.02 16.94
CA VAL A 698 48.43 3.12 17.33
C VAL A 698 48.58 4.28 18.30
N LYS A 699 48.92 4.04 19.58
CA LYS A 699 48.84 5.04 20.66
C LYS A 699 50.09 5.91 20.86
N HIS A 700 51.21 5.62 20.20
CA HIS A 700 52.47 6.37 20.39
C HIS A 700 52.66 7.39 19.27
N HIS A 701 52.31 8.65 19.53
CA HIS A 701 52.53 9.74 18.58
C HIS A 701 53.52 10.77 19.14
N THR A 702 54.66 10.89 18.48
CA THR A 702 55.50 12.09 18.56
C THR A 702 55.24 12.98 17.34
N ALA A 703 55.57 14.26 17.41
CA ALA A 703 55.49 15.16 16.27
C ALA A 703 56.27 14.62 15.04
N GLN A 704 57.38 13.92 15.28
CA GLN A 704 58.14 13.21 14.26
C GLN A 704 57.35 12.08 13.59
N THR A 705 56.65 11.24 14.36
CA THR A 705 55.84 10.15 13.79
C THR A 705 54.68 10.67 12.94
N VAL A 706 54.06 11.79 13.34
CA VAL A 706 53.00 12.46 12.56
C VAL A 706 53.59 13.02 11.26
N PHE A 707 54.75 13.71 11.34
CA PHE A 707 55.45 14.19 10.15
C PHE A 707 55.83 13.05 9.20
N ASN A 708 56.38 11.94 9.71
CA ASN A 708 56.76 10.79 8.89
C ASN A 708 55.54 10.17 8.18
N ALA A 709 54.39 10.11 8.85
CA ALA A 709 53.14 9.64 8.26
C ALA A 709 52.64 10.59 7.14
N LEU A 710 52.69 11.90 7.35
CA LEU A 710 52.37 12.91 6.33
C LEU A 710 53.33 12.84 5.14
N HIS A 711 54.63 12.74 5.41
CA HIS A 711 55.66 12.60 4.37
C HIS A 711 55.44 11.32 3.55
N LYS A 712 55.09 10.20 4.19
CA LYS A 712 54.74 8.95 3.49
C LYS A 712 53.46 9.08 2.66
N ALA A 713 52.44 9.77 3.14
CA ALA A 713 51.20 10.02 2.38
C ALA A 713 51.46 10.87 1.13
N THR A 714 52.31 11.91 1.25
CA THR A 714 52.68 12.77 0.10
C THR A 714 53.60 12.08 -0.91
N SER A 715 54.50 11.19 -0.47
CA SER A 715 55.39 10.46 -1.39
C SER A 715 54.65 9.45 -2.26
N LEU A 716 53.60 8.81 -1.73
CA LEU A 716 52.73 7.90 -2.49
C LEU A 716 51.92 8.62 -3.59
N LYS A 717 51.64 9.92 -3.41
CA LYS A 717 50.94 10.75 -4.41
C LYS A 717 51.85 11.22 -5.55
N LYS A 718 53.18 11.10 -5.43
CA LYS A 718 54.14 11.52 -6.47
C LYS A 718 54.29 10.53 -7.63
N SER A 719 53.70 9.33 -7.57
CA SER A 719 53.80 8.32 -8.64
C SER A 719 52.73 8.44 -9.74
N THR A 720 51.74 9.33 -9.60
CA THR A 720 50.65 9.51 -10.59
C THR A 720 50.89 10.68 -11.56
N GLY A 721 52.08 11.28 -11.56
CA GLY A 721 52.50 12.25 -12.58
C GLY A 721 53.19 11.53 -13.74
N ALA A 722 52.47 11.31 -14.83
CA ALA A 722 53.01 10.74 -16.06
C ALA A 722 54.25 11.52 -16.54
N ARG A 723 55.39 10.83 -16.66
CA ARG A 723 56.46 11.25 -17.57
C ARG A 723 55.95 10.97 -18.99
N PRO A 724 55.94 11.92 -19.93
CA PRO A 724 55.71 11.57 -21.32
C PRO A 724 56.93 10.78 -21.79
N MET A 725 56.74 9.51 -22.11
CA MET A 725 57.70 8.71 -22.87
C MET A 725 57.78 9.30 -24.27
N GLY A 726 58.71 10.25 -24.47
CA GLY A 726 59.06 10.75 -25.79
C GLY A 726 59.81 9.68 -26.56
N PHE A 727 59.24 9.24 -27.68
CA PHE A 727 59.99 8.50 -28.69
C PHE A 727 60.92 9.49 -29.42
N ILE A 728 62.22 9.27 -29.31
CA ILE A 728 63.22 9.89 -30.17
C ILE A 728 63.11 9.20 -31.54
N GLN A 729 62.74 9.93 -32.58
CA GLN A 729 62.95 9.49 -33.97
C GLN A 729 64.46 9.47 -34.24
N ALA A 730 65.00 8.28 -34.53
CA ALA A 730 66.30 8.15 -35.15
C ALA A 730 66.15 8.32 -36.67
N ALA A 731 67.10 9.08 -37.23
CA ALA A 731 67.17 9.61 -38.60
C ALA A 731 67.14 8.55 -39.71
#